data_AF-A0A0F4PV17-F1
#
_entry.id   AF-A0A0F4PV17-F1
#
_cell.length_a   1.000
_cell.length_b   1.000
_cell.length_c   1.000
_cell.angle_alpha   90.00
_cell.angle_beta   90.00
_cell.angle_gamma   90.00
#
_symmetry.space_group_name_H-M   'P 1'
#
loop_
_entity.id
_entity.type
_entity.pdbx_description
1 polymer ?
#
loop_
_entity_poly.entity_id
_entity_poly.type
_entity_poly.pdbx_seq_one_letter_code
_entity_poly.pdbx_strand_id
1 'polypeptide(L)'
;MKDALTIQRYFVKLLMLFICLLGTPVQAKWQQFTQTDTPIPNLKNKPKIDGKFAAGEWRDAKRIEDFVVFRPNIGERPDYPVQAYISYDSEFFYVAAKISQPEQTLTDRVLTQGEYMWHEDYFGLVLDTNFDKSDAYLFHVTPSGVKEDGLVDGTRYIGEWKTLWYAKTSIEAQSWYVEIAIPMQSISFEKDAENWGLQLRHRVASPNTQVYWNLNNPSNYAWHTNQLAPISGLTGLKQGLGIEAKPSLAYKRNQSESDLTPSLDLLYKLTPNLSGMLTLNTDFSGTEVDEVPLNTTRFSQYFTEKRDFFLQDSQIFRFGGMDDNYANGMAFYSRRIGQGKESNLLDINWGTKLTGQIGDTRLGILSVNQDSDTSRAQQTQLSVARLTHQVAPAHQLGAILTHGSPDDSGDRTLVGADYRYQSTLFNDYPLVAHAFYQQAELADKVQPNDADKASYGASLRLLNDAFYLRGRFQYIGKDFNPALGFVNRRNLRYYESVSHYRIRPKSGWLAQHINYYQFTGFYYLRENTEGHRQGQSVFIRPLQVETKGDNFFFLSHNRYQKVLERPFNFTDKLTFTAGEYNYSHNELYFRTANSKPFYVTARLAKGMFYDADFERLSTTLNYRPNRHLYLELSRDMYYYDTDTAADKLFNTQLRVNIAFNTEWSWNNLLQHNTQADSFSVFSRVRYEPSPDAVYLLSLNRGYDLQQGWHQREQVFDETAIKMAYTYRW
;
A
#
# COMPACT_ATOMS: atom_id res chain seq x y z
N MET A 1 -30.24 18.04 -23.18
CA MET A 1 -29.93 16.70 -23.74
C MET A 1 -29.13 16.75 -25.05
N LYS A 2 -29.40 17.70 -25.97
CA LYS A 2 -28.63 17.85 -27.23
C LYS A 2 -27.17 18.30 -27.01
N ASP A 3 -26.86 19.14 -26.03
CA ASP A 3 -25.49 19.65 -25.83
C ASP A 3 -24.52 18.62 -25.19
N ALA A 4 -25.03 17.68 -24.40
CA ALA A 4 -24.23 16.61 -23.81
C ALA A 4 -23.78 15.58 -24.87
N LEU A 5 -24.65 15.25 -25.83
CA LEU A 5 -24.34 14.39 -26.98
C LEU A 5 -23.34 15.05 -27.93
N THR A 6 -23.38 16.39 -28.03
CA THR A 6 -22.45 17.17 -28.84
C THR A 6 -21.03 17.13 -28.25
N ILE A 7 -20.88 17.33 -26.94
CA ILE A 7 -19.58 17.23 -26.25
C ILE A 7 -19.01 15.81 -26.31
N GLN A 8 -19.85 14.78 -26.15
CA GLN A 8 -19.43 13.38 -26.27
C GLN A 8 -18.92 13.06 -27.68
N ARG A 9 -19.56 13.59 -28.73
CA ARG A 9 -19.11 13.45 -30.13
C ARG A 9 -17.78 14.17 -30.40
N TYR A 10 -17.57 15.35 -29.82
CA TYR A 10 -16.28 16.04 -29.93
C TYR A 10 -15.17 15.32 -29.18
N PHE A 11 -15.47 14.76 -27.99
CA PHE A 11 -14.51 13.97 -27.22
C PHE A 11 -14.10 12.69 -27.95
N VAL A 12 -15.06 11.95 -28.53
CA VAL A 12 -14.78 10.75 -29.34
C VAL A 12 -13.99 11.08 -30.60
N LYS A 13 -14.30 12.19 -31.28
CA LYS A 13 -13.53 12.65 -32.44
C LYS A 13 -12.13 13.13 -32.08
N LEU A 14 -11.95 13.82 -30.95
CA LEU A 14 -10.63 14.19 -30.44
C LEU A 14 -9.82 12.95 -30.06
N LEU A 15 -10.45 11.96 -29.42
CA LEU A 15 -9.85 10.68 -29.07
C LEU A 15 -9.41 9.93 -30.33
N MET A 16 -10.23 9.85 -31.38
CA MET A 16 -9.86 9.23 -32.66
C MET A 16 -8.75 10.00 -33.38
N LEU A 17 -8.79 11.34 -33.40
CA LEU A 17 -7.74 12.16 -34.01
C LEU A 17 -6.41 12.01 -33.25
N PHE A 18 -6.48 11.88 -31.92
CA PHE A 18 -5.32 11.62 -31.06
C PHE A 18 -4.77 10.20 -31.27
N ILE A 19 -5.65 9.20 -31.45
CA ILE A 19 -5.26 7.83 -31.82
C ILE A 19 -4.59 7.79 -33.21
N CYS A 20 -5.06 8.60 -34.18
CA CYS A 20 -4.41 8.72 -35.49
C CYS A 20 -3.07 9.47 -35.43
N LEU A 21 -2.87 10.39 -34.48
CA LEU A 21 -1.60 11.09 -34.25
C LEU A 21 -0.56 10.26 -33.48
N LEU A 22 -0.95 9.11 -32.90
CA LEU A 22 -0.03 8.10 -32.36
C LEU A 22 0.68 7.28 -33.47
N GLY A 23 0.43 7.58 -34.74
CA GLY A 23 0.92 6.87 -35.92
C GLY A 23 2.40 7.08 -36.30
N THR A 24 3.24 7.63 -35.43
CA THR A 24 4.70 7.51 -35.57
C THR A 24 5.28 6.84 -34.34
N PRO A 25 5.52 5.52 -34.37
CA PRO A 25 6.39 4.92 -33.37
C PRO A 25 7.78 5.51 -33.60
N VAL A 26 8.15 6.53 -32.82
CA VAL A 26 9.56 6.80 -32.58
C VAL A 26 10.05 5.60 -31.79
N GLN A 27 10.43 4.55 -32.52
CA GLN A 27 11.06 3.36 -32.01
C GLN A 27 12.44 3.81 -31.53
N ALA A 28 12.49 4.34 -30.31
CA ALA A 28 13.74 4.56 -29.64
C ALA A 28 14.34 3.18 -29.44
N LYS A 29 15.37 2.85 -30.23
CA LYS A 29 16.25 1.69 -30.00
C LYS A 29 16.96 1.91 -28.68
N TRP A 30 16.32 1.57 -27.57
CA TRP A 30 16.99 1.49 -26.28
C TRP A 30 17.84 0.23 -26.30
N GLN A 31 19.09 0.35 -25.86
CA GLN A 31 19.94 -0.81 -25.63
C GLN A 31 19.34 -1.58 -24.45
N GLN A 32 18.90 -2.81 -24.70
CA GLN A 32 18.39 -3.70 -23.66
C GLN A 32 19.58 -4.15 -22.81
N PHE A 33 19.63 -3.78 -21.52
CA PHE A 33 20.64 -4.25 -20.57
C PHE A 33 20.16 -5.55 -19.91
N THR A 34 19.81 -6.53 -20.75
CA THR A 34 19.50 -7.89 -20.31
C THR A 34 20.79 -8.57 -19.89
N GLN A 35 20.85 -8.97 -18.62
CA GLN A 35 21.96 -9.74 -18.08
C GLN A 35 21.81 -11.22 -18.47
N THR A 36 22.92 -11.87 -18.80
CA THR A 36 22.96 -13.32 -19.01
C THR A 36 22.73 -14.07 -17.69
N ASP A 37 22.39 -15.36 -17.77
CA ASP A 37 22.36 -16.21 -16.59
C ASP A 37 23.68 -16.10 -15.82
N THR A 38 23.56 -15.86 -14.51
CA THR A 38 24.67 -15.56 -13.62
C THR A 38 24.74 -16.60 -12.50
N PRO A 39 25.70 -17.54 -12.56
CA PRO A 39 25.91 -18.51 -11.50
C PRO A 39 26.32 -17.83 -10.19
N ILE A 40 25.65 -18.19 -9.10
CA ILE A 40 25.95 -17.70 -7.75
C ILE A 40 26.74 -18.77 -7.00
N PRO A 41 27.93 -18.44 -6.47
CA PRO A 41 28.76 -19.41 -5.76
C PRO A 41 28.24 -19.69 -4.34
N ASN A 42 28.45 -20.91 -3.87
CA ASN A 42 28.22 -21.30 -2.48
C ASN A 42 29.44 -20.91 -1.61
N LEU A 43 29.22 -20.17 -0.52
CA LEU A 43 30.25 -19.77 0.43
C LEU A 43 30.50 -20.88 1.46
N LYS A 44 31.77 -21.29 1.59
CA LYS A 44 32.19 -22.25 2.63
C LYS A 44 32.28 -21.63 4.02
N ASN A 45 32.64 -20.34 4.09
CA ASN A 45 32.75 -19.58 5.33
C ASN A 45 31.66 -18.52 5.34
N LYS A 46 30.86 -18.50 6.39
CA LYS A 46 29.78 -17.52 6.54
C LYS A 46 30.35 -16.12 6.75
N PRO A 47 29.88 -15.10 6.01
CA PRO A 47 30.23 -13.72 6.28
C PRO A 47 29.60 -13.29 7.61
N LYS A 48 30.28 -12.39 8.32
CA LYS A 48 29.76 -11.80 9.54
C LYS A 48 29.05 -10.50 9.16
N ILE A 49 27.73 -10.48 9.30
CA ILE A 49 26.91 -9.31 9.00
C ILE A 49 27.12 -8.23 10.06
N ASP A 50 28.17 -7.44 9.90
CA ASP A 50 28.55 -6.34 10.81
C ASP A 50 28.75 -4.99 10.10
N GLY A 51 28.53 -4.96 8.79
CA GLY A 51 28.58 -3.78 7.94
C GLY A 51 30.00 -3.42 7.51
N LYS A 52 31.01 -4.25 7.80
CA LYS A 52 32.41 -3.99 7.48
C LYS A 52 32.96 -5.08 6.58
N PHE A 53 33.57 -4.69 5.46
CA PHE A 53 34.16 -5.67 4.54
C PHE A 53 35.53 -6.11 5.07
N ALA A 54 35.57 -7.20 5.82
CA ALA A 54 36.85 -7.77 6.26
C ALA A 54 37.64 -8.31 5.06
N ALA A 55 38.97 -8.29 5.15
CA ALA A 55 39.83 -8.75 4.07
C ALA A 55 39.58 -10.23 3.75
N GLY A 56 39.18 -10.52 2.51
CA GLY A 56 38.95 -11.89 2.01
C GLY A 56 37.56 -12.46 2.28
N GLU A 57 36.71 -11.79 3.05
CA GLU A 57 35.36 -12.27 3.42
C GLU A 57 34.47 -12.52 2.20
N TRP A 58 34.43 -11.56 1.28
CA TRP A 58 33.62 -11.60 0.06
C TRP A 58 34.41 -12.04 -1.19
N ARG A 59 35.63 -12.59 -1.02
CA ARG A 59 36.52 -12.91 -2.15
C ARG A 59 35.95 -13.95 -3.10
N ASP A 60 35.27 -14.95 -2.54
CA ASP A 60 34.76 -16.09 -3.30
C ASP A 60 33.29 -15.86 -3.76
N ALA A 61 32.74 -14.66 -3.51
CA ALA A 61 31.41 -14.26 -3.94
C ALA A 61 31.39 -13.75 -5.40
N LYS A 62 30.22 -13.79 -6.04
CA LYS A 62 30.03 -13.19 -7.37
C LYS A 62 30.05 -11.67 -7.25
N ARG A 63 31.05 -11.03 -7.87
CA ARG A 63 31.16 -9.57 -7.97
C ARG A 63 30.38 -9.02 -9.17
N ILE A 64 29.67 -7.90 -8.96
CA ILE A 64 28.86 -7.17 -9.94
C ILE A 64 29.20 -5.69 -9.88
N GLU A 65 29.42 -5.05 -11.02
CA GLU A 65 29.83 -3.62 -11.12
C GLU A 65 29.16 -2.85 -12.27
N ASP A 66 28.45 -3.55 -13.14
CA ASP A 66 27.85 -3.05 -14.38
C ASP A 66 26.45 -2.45 -14.16
N PHE A 67 26.35 -1.58 -13.16
CA PHE A 67 25.13 -0.83 -12.87
C PHE A 67 24.91 0.32 -13.84
N VAL A 68 23.64 0.60 -14.15
CA VAL A 68 23.22 1.69 -15.04
C VAL A 68 22.06 2.48 -14.44
N VAL A 69 21.97 3.75 -14.79
CA VAL A 69 20.86 4.61 -14.38
C VAL A 69 19.57 4.15 -15.06
N PHE A 70 18.54 3.85 -14.29
CA PHE A 70 17.17 3.60 -14.76
C PHE A 70 16.38 4.90 -14.93
N ARG A 71 16.56 5.83 -13.98
CA ARG A 71 15.93 7.16 -13.97
C ARG A 71 16.86 8.16 -13.29
N PRO A 72 16.89 9.43 -13.74
CA PRO A 72 16.09 10.00 -14.83
C PRO A 72 16.68 9.75 -16.22
N ASN A 73 18.01 9.58 -16.33
CA ASN A 73 18.70 9.43 -17.61
C ASN A 73 19.05 7.95 -17.88
N ILE A 74 18.18 7.25 -18.60
CA ILE A 74 18.29 5.79 -18.82
C ILE A 74 19.63 5.41 -19.49
N GLY A 75 20.33 4.44 -18.92
CA GLY A 75 21.53 3.81 -19.50
C GLY A 75 22.84 4.54 -19.19
N GLU A 76 22.81 5.69 -18.52
CA GLU A 76 24.03 6.39 -18.09
C GLU A 76 24.77 5.62 -16.99
N ARG A 77 26.08 5.89 -16.87
CA ARG A 77 26.88 5.40 -15.75
C ARG A 77 26.43 6.11 -14.47
N PRO A 78 26.25 5.40 -13.34
CA PRO A 78 25.94 6.02 -12.05
C PRO A 78 27.05 6.97 -11.60
N ASP A 79 26.66 8.13 -11.05
CA ASP A 79 27.59 9.08 -10.42
C ASP A 79 28.32 8.47 -9.22
N TYR A 80 27.65 7.57 -8.50
CA TYR A 80 28.20 6.79 -7.40
C TYR A 80 28.31 5.31 -7.82
N PRO A 81 29.51 4.85 -8.24
CA PRO A 81 29.72 3.45 -8.61
C PRO A 81 29.38 2.49 -7.48
N VAL A 82 28.75 1.37 -7.84
CA VAL A 82 28.34 0.29 -6.94
C VAL A 82 29.15 -0.97 -7.23
N GLN A 83 29.73 -1.56 -6.19
CA GLN A 83 30.38 -2.87 -6.24
C GLN A 83 29.60 -3.82 -5.36
N ALA A 84 28.81 -4.71 -5.97
CA ALA A 84 27.98 -5.66 -5.25
C ALA A 84 28.61 -7.06 -5.26
N TYR A 85 28.34 -7.82 -4.20
CA TYR A 85 28.81 -9.18 -3.98
C TYR A 85 27.60 -10.06 -3.63
N ILE A 86 27.47 -11.19 -4.31
CA ILE A 86 26.36 -12.13 -4.09
C ILE A 86 26.92 -13.52 -3.84
N SER A 87 26.37 -14.19 -2.83
CA SER A 87 26.62 -15.61 -2.58
C SER A 87 25.48 -16.22 -1.77
N TYR A 88 25.58 -17.49 -1.43
CA TYR A 88 24.63 -18.18 -0.58
C TYR A 88 25.34 -19.31 0.19
N ASP A 89 24.71 -19.80 1.25
CA ASP A 89 25.00 -21.09 1.85
C ASP A 89 23.69 -21.90 2.00
N SER A 90 23.72 -23.03 2.71
CA SER A 90 22.50 -23.83 2.88
C SER A 90 21.40 -23.12 3.68
N GLU A 91 21.70 -22.08 4.43
CA GLU A 91 20.79 -21.40 5.37
C GLU A 91 20.47 -19.96 4.98
N PHE A 92 21.32 -19.28 4.19
CA PHE A 92 21.18 -17.86 3.86
C PHE A 92 21.51 -17.53 2.42
N PHE A 93 20.80 -16.52 1.89
CA PHE A 93 21.17 -15.80 0.68
C PHE A 93 21.83 -14.48 1.09
N TYR A 94 23.01 -14.21 0.54
CA TYR A 94 23.86 -13.10 0.95
C TYR A 94 24.02 -12.08 -0.18
N VAL A 95 23.83 -10.80 0.17
CA VAL A 95 24.16 -9.67 -0.71
C VAL A 95 24.95 -8.64 0.09
N ALA A 96 26.04 -8.14 -0.47
CA ALA A 96 26.76 -7.00 0.08
C ALA A 96 27.06 -5.98 -1.02
N ALA A 97 27.23 -4.72 -0.64
CA ALA A 97 27.68 -3.70 -1.58
C ALA A 97 28.56 -2.64 -0.92
N LYS A 98 29.56 -2.19 -1.70
CA LYS A 98 30.29 -0.94 -1.47
C LYS A 98 29.79 0.10 -2.47
N ILE A 99 29.34 1.25 -1.99
CA ILE A 99 28.80 2.33 -2.82
C ILE A 99 29.68 3.55 -2.62
N SER A 100 30.29 4.04 -3.70
CA SER A 100 31.27 5.13 -3.67
C SER A 100 30.57 6.50 -3.64
N GLN A 101 29.88 6.77 -2.55
CA GLN A 101 29.13 8.01 -2.30
C GLN A 101 29.71 8.73 -1.08
N PRO A 102 30.08 10.03 -1.21
CA PRO A 102 30.55 10.81 -0.06
C PRO A 102 29.48 10.99 1.02
N GLU A 103 29.88 10.92 2.30
CA GLU A 103 28.95 10.99 3.43
C GLU A 103 28.06 12.24 3.38
N GLN A 104 28.62 13.39 3.00
CA GLN A 104 27.90 14.66 2.95
C GLN A 104 26.82 14.74 1.85
N THR A 105 26.80 13.81 0.90
CA THR A 105 25.76 13.74 -0.14
C THR A 105 24.65 12.74 0.20
N LEU A 106 24.82 11.95 1.27
CA LEU A 106 23.82 10.97 1.69
C LEU A 106 22.53 11.66 2.14
N THR A 107 21.41 11.16 1.64
CA THR A 107 20.10 11.41 2.25
C THR A 107 19.78 10.23 3.15
N ASP A 108 19.92 10.43 4.47
CA ASP A 108 19.76 9.39 5.47
C ASP A 108 19.19 9.96 6.79
N ARG A 109 17.90 10.32 6.78
CA ARG A 109 17.19 11.03 7.87
C ARG A 109 16.14 10.18 8.58
N VAL A 110 16.08 8.88 8.30
CA VAL A 110 15.22 7.92 9.00
C VAL A 110 16.12 7.00 9.82
N LEU A 111 15.79 6.81 11.09
CA LEU A 111 16.50 5.89 11.99
C LEU A 111 15.58 4.84 12.62
N THR A 112 14.30 5.16 12.78
CA THR A 112 13.28 4.26 13.32
C THR A 112 12.94 3.16 12.31
N GLN A 113 13.04 1.90 12.71
CA GLN A 113 12.58 0.77 11.90
C GLN A 113 11.06 0.85 11.66
N GLY A 114 10.63 0.53 10.44
CA GLY A 114 9.21 0.59 10.03
C GLY A 114 8.73 1.98 9.59
N GLU A 115 9.54 3.04 9.73
CA GLU A 115 9.21 4.33 9.12
C GLU A 115 9.41 4.33 7.60
N TYR A 116 8.65 5.18 6.91
CA TYR A 116 8.69 5.31 5.46
C TYR A 116 10.05 5.81 4.95
N MET A 117 10.88 4.91 4.42
CA MET A 117 12.24 5.18 3.96
C MET A 117 12.39 5.51 2.47
N TRP A 118 11.31 5.51 1.68
CA TRP A 118 11.39 5.68 0.21
C TRP A 118 11.81 7.07 -0.27
N HIS A 119 12.09 7.99 0.64
CA HIS A 119 12.70 9.30 0.37
C HIS A 119 14.19 9.37 0.72
N GLU A 120 14.75 8.28 1.25
CA GLU A 120 16.17 8.15 1.60
C GLU A 120 16.97 7.50 0.46
N ASP A 121 18.29 7.61 0.56
CA ASP A 121 19.18 6.75 -0.20
C ASP A 121 19.00 5.31 0.29
N TYR A 122 19.06 4.35 -0.63
CA TYR A 122 19.00 2.93 -0.26
C TYR A 122 19.72 2.03 -1.24
N PHE A 123 20.04 0.83 -0.79
CA PHE A 123 20.49 -0.28 -1.62
C PHE A 123 19.72 -1.55 -1.26
N GLY A 124 19.53 -2.43 -2.23
CA GLY A 124 19.07 -3.79 -1.96
C GLY A 124 18.68 -4.54 -3.22
N LEU A 125 17.69 -5.41 -3.10
CA LEU A 125 17.34 -6.39 -4.12
C LEU A 125 15.85 -6.64 -4.26
N VAL A 126 15.48 -7.08 -5.46
CA VAL A 126 14.22 -7.78 -5.73
C VAL A 126 14.57 -9.21 -6.16
N LEU A 127 13.96 -10.20 -5.51
CA LEU A 127 14.30 -11.62 -5.61
C LEU A 127 13.06 -12.46 -5.92
N ASP A 128 13.04 -13.10 -7.09
CA ASP A 128 12.04 -14.08 -7.50
C ASP A 128 12.66 -15.48 -7.35
N THR A 129 12.15 -16.30 -6.46
CA THR A 129 12.75 -17.61 -6.14
C THR A 129 12.35 -18.73 -7.10
N ASN A 130 11.48 -18.46 -8.08
CA ASN A 130 11.00 -19.45 -9.05
C ASN A 130 11.26 -19.00 -10.51
N PHE A 131 11.69 -17.75 -10.70
CA PHE A 131 11.93 -17.11 -12.00
C PHE A 131 10.74 -17.13 -12.96
N ASP A 132 9.52 -17.21 -12.42
CA ASP A 132 8.28 -17.18 -13.19
C ASP A 132 7.83 -15.74 -13.53
N LYS A 133 8.52 -14.73 -12.95
CA LYS A 133 8.25 -13.30 -13.12
C LYS A 133 6.82 -12.93 -12.71
N SER A 134 6.20 -13.70 -11.84
CA SER A 134 4.86 -13.46 -11.33
C SER A 134 4.90 -12.69 -10.01
N ASP A 135 5.66 -13.18 -9.04
CA ASP A 135 5.79 -12.63 -7.69
C ASP A 135 7.28 -12.55 -7.29
N ALA A 136 7.66 -11.57 -6.48
CA ALA A 136 9.03 -11.45 -5.97
C ALA A 136 9.08 -10.83 -4.57
N TYR A 137 10.14 -11.12 -3.82
CA TYR A 137 10.46 -10.47 -2.56
C TYR A 137 11.27 -9.20 -2.80
N LEU A 138 11.10 -8.21 -1.93
CA LEU A 138 11.87 -6.98 -1.90
C LEU A 138 12.61 -6.86 -0.57
N PHE A 139 13.87 -6.46 -0.62
CA PHE A 139 14.68 -6.13 0.56
C PHE A 139 15.54 -4.92 0.25
N HIS A 140 15.33 -3.80 0.96
CA HIS A 140 16.13 -2.58 0.85
C HIS A 140 16.62 -2.11 2.22
N VAL A 141 17.79 -1.46 2.23
CA VAL A 141 18.44 -0.94 3.44
C VAL A 141 18.94 0.48 3.18
N THR A 142 18.67 1.41 4.08
CA THR A 142 19.25 2.77 4.06
C THR A 142 20.66 2.80 4.64
N PRO A 143 21.47 3.86 4.41
CA PRO A 143 22.78 4.01 5.05
C PRO A 143 22.73 3.94 6.59
N SER A 144 21.66 4.39 7.25
CA SER A 144 21.44 4.24 8.71
C SER A 144 21.00 2.84 9.14
N GLY A 145 20.82 1.90 8.22
CA GLY A 145 20.41 0.53 8.52
C GLY A 145 18.90 0.36 8.74
N VAL A 146 18.08 1.30 8.27
CA VAL A 146 16.63 1.13 8.24
C VAL A 146 16.29 0.13 7.15
N LYS A 147 15.53 -0.91 7.51
CA LYS A 147 15.16 -2.02 6.64
C LYS A 147 13.75 -1.83 6.09
N GLU A 148 13.57 -2.14 4.82
CA GLU A 148 12.27 -2.24 4.16
C GLU A 148 12.19 -3.55 3.40
N ASP A 149 11.11 -4.28 3.63
CA ASP A 149 10.76 -5.53 2.98
C ASP A 149 9.31 -5.53 2.52
N GLY A 150 9.02 -6.39 1.55
CA GLY A 150 7.69 -6.56 1.00
C GLY A 150 7.65 -7.52 -0.16
N LEU A 151 6.48 -7.61 -0.81
CA LEU A 151 6.26 -8.41 -2.00
C LEU A 151 6.04 -7.52 -3.23
N VAL A 152 6.31 -8.07 -4.40
CA VAL A 152 5.99 -7.47 -5.70
C VAL A 152 5.10 -8.46 -6.47
N ASP A 153 3.80 -8.20 -6.54
CA ASP A 153 2.84 -8.97 -7.36
C ASP A 153 2.78 -8.38 -8.77
N GLY A 154 3.61 -8.93 -9.66
CA GLY A 154 3.78 -8.58 -11.07
C GLY A 154 4.24 -7.14 -11.33
N THR A 155 3.41 -6.18 -10.93
CA THR A 155 3.62 -4.73 -11.06
C THR A 155 3.31 -3.91 -9.81
N ARG A 156 2.84 -4.55 -8.72
CA ARG A 156 2.42 -3.88 -7.49
C ARG A 156 3.34 -4.24 -6.33
N TYR A 157 3.91 -3.23 -5.70
CA TYR A 157 4.56 -3.36 -4.40
C TYR A 157 3.52 -3.52 -3.27
N ILE A 158 3.79 -4.41 -2.33
CA ILE A 158 2.99 -4.75 -1.14
C ILE A 158 3.95 -4.67 0.05
N GLY A 159 3.94 -3.56 0.76
CA GLY A 159 4.84 -3.30 1.89
C GLY A 159 4.31 -3.84 3.23
N GLU A 160 3.09 -4.37 3.22
CA GLU A 160 2.42 -4.97 4.37
C GLU A 160 3.01 -6.33 4.77
N TRP A 161 3.65 -7.04 3.83
CA TRP A 161 4.32 -8.30 4.11
C TRP A 161 5.65 -8.03 4.79
N LYS A 162 5.90 -8.72 5.90
CA LYS A 162 7.12 -8.58 6.71
C LYS A 162 7.75 -9.94 6.96
N THR A 163 9.07 -9.98 7.04
CA THR A 163 9.82 -11.20 7.38
C THR A 163 11.07 -10.88 8.20
N LEU A 164 11.68 -11.91 8.77
CA LEU A 164 12.90 -11.79 9.55
C LEU A 164 14.13 -11.92 8.65
N TRP A 165 14.95 -10.89 8.61
CA TRP A 165 16.21 -10.86 7.87
C TRP A 165 17.20 -9.87 8.49
N TYR A 166 18.48 -10.04 8.18
CA TYR A 166 19.57 -9.32 8.80
C TYR A 166 20.22 -8.36 7.83
N ALA A 167 20.51 -7.15 8.30
CA ALA A 167 21.33 -6.21 7.58
C ALA A 167 22.16 -5.35 8.53
N LYS A 168 23.37 -4.98 8.09
CA LYS A 168 24.21 -4.00 8.76
C LYS A 168 24.86 -3.09 7.73
N THR A 169 25.09 -1.85 8.14
CA THR A 169 25.72 -0.83 7.31
C THR A 169 26.87 -0.16 8.05
N SER A 170 27.79 0.43 7.29
CA SER A 170 28.76 1.38 7.81
C SER A 170 28.97 2.51 6.81
N ILE A 171 29.29 3.69 7.33
CA ILE A 171 29.55 4.89 6.53
C ILE A 171 31.00 5.29 6.77
N GLU A 172 31.74 5.48 5.69
CA GLU A 172 33.06 6.08 5.64
C GLU A 172 33.00 7.40 4.85
N ALA A 173 34.05 8.20 4.89
CA ALA A 173 34.05 9.55 4.30
C ALA A 173 33.69 9.60 2.80
N GLN A 174 33.98 8.54 2.03
CA GLN A 174 33.79 8.48 0.57
C GLN A 174 32.97 7.26 0.10
N SER A 175 32.47 6.46 1.03
CA SER A 175 31.73 5.25 0.69
C SER A 175 30.82 4.85 1.83
N TRP A 176 29.76 4.12 1.51
CA TRP A 176 29.03 3.36 2.51
C TRP A 176 28.92 1.90 2.09
N TYR A 177 28.78 1.05 3.09
CA TYR A 177 28.79 -0.39 2.97
C TYR A 177 27.48 -0.94 3.51
N VAL A 178 27.02 -2.02 2.90
CA VAL A 178 25.84 -2.76 3.34
C VAL A 178 26.09 -4.24 3.19
N GLU A 179 25.67 -5.01 4.18
CA GLU A 179 25.66 -6.46 4.18
C GLU A 179 24.25 -6.93 4.54
N ILE A 180 23.71 -7.85 3.75
CA ILE A 180 22.35 -8.39 3.85
C ILE A 180 22.46 -9.92 3.90
N ALA A 181 21.78 -10.53 4.86
CA ALA A 181 21.58 -11.97 4.94
C ALA A 181 20.09 -12.29 5.09
N ILE A 182 19.55 -13.00 4.10
CA ILE A 182 18.15 -13.44 4.05
C ILE A 182 18.13 -14.93 4.39
N PRO A 183 17.57 -15.32 5.55
CA PRO A 183 17.42 -16.73 5.88
C PRO A 183 16.53 -17.44 4.85
N MET A 184 16.90 -18.64 4.43
CA MET A 184 16.09 -19.50 3.56
C MET A 184 14.73 -19.84 4.22
N GLN A 185 14.69 -19.89 5.56
CA GLN A 185 13.45 -20.03 6.32
C GLN A 185 12.50 -18.84 6.18
N SER A 186 12.99 -17.64 5.85
CA SER A 186 12.21 -16.41 5.78
C SER A 186 11.52 -16.18 4.44
N ILE A 187 11.92 -16.92 3.40
CA ILE A 187 11.35 -16.86 2.06
C ILE A 187 10.81 -18.24 1.65
N SER A 188 9.91 -18.25 0.68
CA SER A 188 9.37 -19.46 0.06
C SER A 188 10.08 -19.69 -1.26
N PHE A 189 10.48 -20.93 -1.58
CA PHE A 189 11.20 -21.27 -2.80
C PHE A 189 10.92 -22.71 -3.24
N GLU A 190 10.97 -22.97 -4.54
CA GLU A 190 10.94 -24.33 -5.08
C GLU A 190 12.32 -24.99 -5.00
N LYS A 191 12.37 -26.21 -4.45
CA LYS A 191 13.64 -26.94 -4.24
C LYS A 191 14.35 -27.29 -5.56
N ASP A 192 13.57 -27.49 -6.62
CA ASP A 192 14.02 -27.94 -7.92
C ASP A 192 14.02 -26.79 -8.96
N ALA A 193 13.89 -25.54 -8.53
CA ALA A 193 13.97 -24.39 -9.41
C ALA A 193 15.35 -24.32 -10.07
N GLU A 194 15.38 -24.30 -11.40
CA GLU A 194 16.62 -24.18 -12.18
C GLU A 194 17.26 -22.80 -12.00
N ASN A 195 16.43 -21.75 -11.96
CA ASN A 195 16.85 -20.36 -11.86
C ASN A 195 16.01 -19.62 -10.83
N TRP A 196 16.64 -18.65 -10.17
CA TRP A 196 15.96 -17.55 -9.50
C TRP A 196 16.09 -16.29 -10.37
N GLY A 197 15.26 -15.28 -10.12
CA GLY A 197 15.35 -13.95 -10.70
C GLY A 197 15.90 -12.95 -9.70
N LEU A 198 16.84 -12.10 -10.14
CA LEU A 198 17.42 -11.05 -9.30
C LEU A 198 17.44 -9.69 -10.02
N GLN A 199 17.23 -8.63 -9.26
CA GLN A 199 17.62 -7.29 -9.65
C GLN A 199 18.16 -6.54 -8.44
N LEU A 200 19.39 -6.04 -8.56
CA LEU A 200 19.99 -5.17 -7.56
C LEU A 200 19.60 -3.73 -7.84
N ARG A 201 19.30 -2.98 -6.78
CA ARG A 201 18.77 -1.63 -6.84
C ARG A 201 19.50 -0.70 -5.90
N HIS A 202 19.91 0.46 -6.41
CA HIS A 202 20.38 1.58 -5.63
C HIS A 202 19.55 2.82 -5.96
N ARG A 203 19.23 3.60 -4.94
CA ARG A 203 18.62 4.92 -5.09
C ARG A 203 19.51 5.97 -4.43
N VAL A 204 19.68 7.08 -5.13
CA VAL A 204 20.12 8.37 -4.61
C VAL A 204 18.89 9.28 -4.56
N ALA A 205 18.57 9.89 -3.42
CA ALA A 205 17.36 10.68 -3.24
C ALA A 205 17.51 12.14 -3.67
N SER A 206 18.74 12.67 -3.71
CA SER A 206 19.00 14.05 -4.10
C SER A 206 20.30 14.20 -4.91
N PRO A 207 20.24 14.40 -6.24
CA PRO A 207 19.04 14.33 -7.08
C PRO A 207 18.48 12.89 -7.15
N ASN A 208 17.19 12.76 -7.46
CA ASN A 208 16.52 11.46 -7.46
C ASN A 208 16.98 10.61 -8.65
N THR A 209 17.85 9.66 -8.37
CA THR A 209 18.45 8.75 -9.34
C THR A 209 18.20 7.31 -8.91
N GLN A 210 17.66 6.50 -9.81
CA GLN A 210 17.49 5.06 -9.63
C GLN A 210 18.51 4.34 -10.50
N VAL A 211 19.23 3.39 -9.92
CA VAL A 211 20.37 2.69 -10.52
C VAL A 211 20.17 1.19 -10.37
N TYR A 212 20.12 0.45 -11.47
CA TYR A 212 19.86 -0.99 -11.49
C TYR A 212 20.99 -1.76 -12.17
N TRP A 213 21.17 -3.03 -11.76
CA TRP A 213 22.09 -3.96 -12.42
C TRP A 213 21.58 -4.43 -13.79
N ASN A 214 20.26 -4.57 -13.95
CA ASN A 214 19.61 -5.10 -15.16
C ASN A 214 18.41 -4.25 -15.54
N LEU A 215 18.30 -3.89 -16.83
CA LEU A 215 17.22 -3.09 -17.42
C LEU A 215 16.67 -3.72 -18.70
N ASN A 216 15.47 -4.32 -18.62
CA ASN A 216 14.82 -4.97 -19.77
C ASN A 216 13.97 -4.00 -20.60
N ASN A 217 12.99 -3.32 -19.99
CA ASN A 217 12.16 -2.33 -20.67
C ASN A 217 12.04 -1.06 -19.82
N PRO A 218 12.65 0.06 -20.24
CA PRO A 218 12.63 1.28 -19.46
C PRO A 218 11.26 1.93 -19.39
N SER A 219 10.30 1.55 -20.24
CA SER A 219 8.93 2.06 -20.23
C SER A 219 8.05 1.38 -19.17
N ASN A 220 8.53 0.29 -18.57
CA ASN A 220 7.84 -0.36 -17.47
C ASN A 220 7.94 0.48 -16.19
N TYR A 221 6.91 0.36 -15.34
CA TYR A 221 6.95 0.93 -14.00
C TYR A 221 8.11 0.34 -13.18
N ALA A 222 8.55 1.05 -12.14
CA ALA A 222 9.69 0.65 -11.29
C ALA A 222 9.48 -0.69 -10.57
N TRP A 223 8.21 -1.02 -10.28
CA TRP A 223 7.80 -2.31 -9.74
C TRP A 223 7.37 -3.17 -10.91
N HIS A 224 8.28 -3.97 -11.45
CA HIS A 224 7.93 -4.96 -12.47
C HIS A 224 8.90 -6.14 -12.44
N THR A 225 8.37 -7.32 -12.12
CA THR A 225 9.11 -8.60 -12.04
C THR A 225 9.69 -9.05 -13.39
N ASN A 226 9.18 -8.52 -14.51
CA ASN A 226 9.74 -8.81 -15.83
C ASN A 226 11.12 -8.17 -16.07
N GLN A 227 11.58 -7.32 -15.16
CA GLN A 227 12.91 -6.71 -15.23
C GLN A 227 14.00 -7.61 -14.64
N LEU A 228 13.66 -8.68 -13.91
CA LEU A 228 14.63 -9.54 -13.21
C LEU A 228 15.52 -10.33 -14.18
N ALA A 229 16.78 -10.52 -13.80
CA ALA A 229 17.79 -11.29 -14.52
C ALA A 229 17.91 -12.70 -13.91
N PRO A 230 18.13 -13.74 -14.74
CA PRO A 230 18.32 -15.09 -14.24
C PRO A 230 19.62 -15.23 -13.43
N ILE A 231 19.52 -15.91 -12.29
CA ILE A 231 20.66 -16.37 -11.49
C ILE A 231 20.50 -17.89 -11.26
N SER A 232 21.62 -18.61 -11.27
CA SER A 232 21.64 -20.08 -11.22
C SER A 232 22.64 -20.63 -10.21
N GLY A 233 22.64 -21.95 -10.03
CA GLY A 233 23.59 -22.66 -9.17
C GLY A 233 23.24 -22.68 -7.68
N LEU A 234 22.03 -22.28 -7.30
CA LEU A 234 21.50 -22.30 -5.93
C LEU A 234 21.01 -23.71 -5.58
N THR A 235 21.85 -24.51 -4.90
CA THR A 235 21.57 -25.93 -4.59
C THR A 235 21.78 -26.23 -3.12
N GLY A 236 21.10 -27.26 -2.58
CA GLY A 236 21.29 -27.67 -1.18
C GLY A 236 20.72 -26.70 -0.13
N LEU A 237 19.73 -25.89 -0.53
CA LEU A 237 19.04 -24.93 0.35
C LEU A 237 18.19 -25.65 1.40
N LYS A 238 18.24 -25.18 2.65
CA LYS A 238 17.51 -25.75 3.80
C LYS A 238 16.55 -24.72 4.37
N GLN A 239 15.30 -25.12 4.52
CA GLN A 239 14.25 -24.30 5.10
C GLN A 239 14.28 -24.26 6.65
N GLY A 240 14.98 -25.17 7.32
CA GLY A 240 14.89 -25.36 8.77
C GLY A 240 13.65 -26.16 9.19
N LEU A 241 13.24 -26.10 10.46
CA LEU A 241 11.97 -26.71 10.90
C LEU A 241 10.75 -25.88 10.49
N GLY A 242 10.96 -24.60 10.14
CA GLY A 242 9.89 -23.74 9.64
C GLY A 242 8.92 -23.31 10.74
N ILE A 243 9.31 -23.38 12.01
CA ILE A 243 8.45 -23.03 13.15
C ILE A 243 8.86 -21.65 13.68
N GLU A 244 7.89 -20.77 13.86
CA GLU A 244 8.04 -19.52 14.59
C GLU A 244 6.99 -19.45 15.71
N ALA A 245 7.41 -19.09 16.91
CA ALA A 245 6.51 -18.89 18.04
C ALA A 245 6.76 -17.51 18.66
N LYS A 246 5.71 -16.71 18.76
CA LYS A 246 5.73 -15.35 19.29
C LYS A 246 4.79 -15.24 20.49
N PRO A 247 5.21 -15.73 21.68
CA PRO A 247 4.50 -15.40 22.91
C PRO A 247 4.54 -13.89 23.14
N SER A 248 3.42 -13.33 23.59
CA SER A 248 3.36 -11.92 23.98
C SER A 248 2.48 -11.71 25.21
N LEU A 249 2.79 -10.65 25.95
CA LEU A 249 2.06 -10.25 27.14
C LEU A 249 1.72 -8.79 27.01
N ALA A 250 0.43 -8.47 27.17
CA ALA A 250 -0.05 -7.11 27.19
C ALA A 250 -0.70 -6.82 28.54
N TYR A 251 -0.38 -5.66 29.11
CA TYR A 251 -1.07 -5.09 30.26
C TYR A 251 -1.75 -3.81 29.79
N LYS A 252 -3.06 -3.71 29.96
CA LYS A 252 -3.82 -2.49 29.67
C LYS A 252 -4.47 -1.98 30.93
N ARG A 253 -4.56 -0.67 31.03
CA ARG A 253 -5.38 0.02 32.02
C ARG A 253 -6.24 1.03 31.29
N ASN A 254 -7.56 0.84 31.36
CA ASN A 254 -8.54 1.76 30.79
C ASN A 254 -9.38 2.33 31.93
N GLN A 255 -9.22 3.63 32.19
CA GLN A 255 -9.85 4.30 33.33
C GLN A 255 -9.61 3.56 34.67
N SER A 256 -10.59 2.79 35.14
CA SER A 256 -10.58 2.04 36.39
C SER A 256 -10.36 0.53 36.24
N GLU A 257 -10.40 -0.01 35.03
CA GLU A 257 -10.20 -1.43 34.74
C GLU A 257 -8.76 -1.70 34.30
N SER A 258 -8.25 -2.89 34.64
CA SER A 258 -6.92 -3.32 34.26
C SER A 258 -6.94 -4.78 33.84
N ASP A 259 -6.38 -5.05 32.67
CA ASP A 259 -6.38 -6.38 32.07
C ASP A 259 -4.95 -6.81 31.74
N LEU A 260 -4.66 -8.08 32.01
CA LEU A 260 -3.42 -8.73 31.64
C LEU A 260 -3.74 -9.85 30.66
N THR A 261 -3.32 -9.69 29.41
CA THR A 261 -3.67 -10.58 28.31
C THR A 261 -2.41 -11.30 27.78
N PRO A 262 -2.20 -12.57 28.13
CA PRO A 262 -1.22 -13.41 27.47
C PRO A 262 -1.76 -13.85 26.09
N SER A 263 -0.90 -13.80 25.09
CA SER A 263 -1.21 -14.24 23.72
C SER A 263 -0.07 -15.04 23.12
N LEU A 264 -0.39 -15.83 22.10
CA LEU A 264 0.58 -16.65 21.39
C LEU A 264 0.24 -16.66 19.90
N ASP A 265 1.19 -16.21 19.08
CA ASP A 265 1.17 -16.45 17.65
C ASP A 265 2.13 -17.58 17.31
N LEU A 266 1.67 -18.55 16.51
CA LEU A 266 2.48 -19.62 15.95
C LEU A 266 2.42 -19.55 14.43
N LEU A 267 3.56 -19.71 13.78
CA LEU A 267 3.67 -19.93 12.35
C LEU A 267 4.40 -21.26 12.12
N TYR A 268 3.89 -22.07 11.22
CA TYR A 268 4.51 -23.31 10.79
C TYR A 268 4.50 -23.42 9.28
N LYS A 269 5.68 -23.54 8.66
CA LYS A 269 5.79 -23.80 7.23
C LYS A 269 5.67 -25.31 6.96
N LEU A 270 4.49 -25.74 6.51
CA LEU A 270 4.22 -27.14 6.13
C LEU A 270 5.08 -27.57 4.93
N THR A 271 5.30 -26.65 4.00
CA THR A 271 6.25 -26.77 2.88
C THR A 271 6.96 -25.43 2.70
N PRO A 272 8.01 -25.30 1.86
CA PRO A 272 8.61 -23.99 1.57
C PRO A 272 7.60 -22.94 1.14
N ASN A 273 6.54 -23.36 0.42
CA ASN A 273 5.55 -22.49 -0.18
C ASN A 273 4.18 -22.51 0.54
N LEU A 274 4.03 -23.24 1.65
CA LEU A 274 2.75 -23.36 2.38
C LEU A 274 2.95 -23.17 3.88
N SER A 275 2.25 -22.19 4.46
CA SER A 275 2.36 -21.80 5.86
C SER A 275 1.01 -21.87 6.57
N GLY A 276 1.01 -22.44 7.76
CA GLY A 276 -0.09 -22.39 8.72
C GLY A 276 0.22 -21.39 9.84
N MET A 277 -0.78 -20.64 10.28
CA MET A 277 -0.68 -19.73 11.41
C MET A 277 -1.80 -20.00 12.40
N LEU A 278 -1.49 -19.85 13.68
CA LEU A 278 -2.44 -19.87 14.79
C LEU A 278 -2.19 -18.64 15.65
N THR A 279 -3.24 -17.96 16.06
CA THR A 279 -3.18 -16.90 17.07
C THR A 279 -4.16 -17.22 18.19
N LEU A 280 -3.77 -16.98 19.43
CA LEU A 280 -4.56 -17.22 20.64
C LEU A 280 -4.62 -15.93 21.46
N ASN A 281 -5.83 -15.52 21.86
CA ASN A 281 -6.12 -14.32 22.66
C ASN A 281 -5.44 -13.06 22.09
N THR A 282 -5.53 -12.86 20.78
CA THR A 282 -4.77 -11.82 20.08
C THR A 282 -5.14 -10.45 20.61
N ASP A 283 -4.17 -9.76 21.23
CA ASP A 283 -4.35 -8.38 21.60
C ASP A 283 -3.78 -7.43 20.54
N PHE A 284 -4.65 -6.57 20.00
CA PHE A 284 -4.31 -5.52 19.04
C PHE A 284 -3.80 -4.23 19.68
N SER A 285 -3.66 -4.18 21.01
CA SER A 285 -2.89 -3.10 21.62
C SER A 285 -1.47 -3.12 21.06
N GLY A 286 -0.95 -1.93 20.75
CA GLY A 286 0.31 -1.76 20.05
C GLY A 286 0.19 -1.63 18.52
N THR A 287 -0.97 -1.87 17.91
CA THR A 287 -1.22 -1.42 16.52
C THR A 287 -1.20 0.11 16.47
N GLU A 288 -0.66 0.70 15.40
CA GLU A 288 -0.73 2.15 15.24
C GLU A 288 -2.19 2.63 15.19
N VAL A 289 -2.47 3.75 15.85
CA VAL A 289 -3.81 4.30 15.87
C VAL A 289 -4.21 4.80 14.49
N ASP A 290 -5.50 4.65 14.16
CA ASP A 290 -6.05 5.16 12.92
C ASP A 290 -6.14 6.68 12.96
N GLU A 291 -5.73 7.31 11.86
CA GLU A 291 -6.00 8.72 11.65
C GLU A 291 -7.47 8.88 11.28
N VAL A 292 -8.15 9.87 11.87
CA VAL A 292 -9.56 10.16 11.59
C VAL A 292 -9.63 11.41 10.73
N PRO A 293 -9.62 11.28 9.38
CA PRO A 293 -9.72 12.43 8.50
C PRO A 293 -11.15 13.02 8.52
N LEU A 294 -11.28 14.29 8.13
CA LEU A 294 -12.59 14.90 7.91
C LEU A 294 -13.37 14.12 6.85
N ASN A 295 -14.61 13.72 7.16
CA ASN A 295 -15.46 13.05 6.20
C ASN A 295 -16.25 14.07 5.39
N THR A 296 -15.81 14.28 4.14
CA THR A 296 -16.48 15.17 3.18
C THR A 296 -17.53 14.45 2.32
N THR A 297 -17.89 13.23 2.71
CA THR A 297 -18.82 12.38 1.97
C THR A 297 -19.91 11.83 2.88
N ARG A 298 -21.01 11.38 2.29
CA ARG A 298 -22.11 10.71 2.99
C ARG A 298 -21.89 9.21 3.23
N PHE A 299 -20.68 8.71 2.96
CA PHE A 299 -20.38 7.27 2.99
C PHE A 299 -19.33 6.98 4.06
N SER A 300 -19.35 5.74 4.56
CA SER A 300 -18.32 5.23 5.45
C SER A 300 -16.97 5.18 4.74
N GLN A 301 -15.92 5.51 5.48
CA GLN A 301 -14.55 5.50 4.99
C GLN A 301 -13.95 4.08 5.06
N TYR A 302 -13.02 3.82 4.16
CA TYR A 302 -12.22 2.60 4.16
C TYR A 302 -10.97 2.81 5.02
N PHE A 303 -10.69 1.90 5.95
CA PHE A 303 -9.47 1.91 6.75
C PHE A 303 -8.56 0.75 6.34
N THR A 304 -7.27 1.01 6.17
CA THR A 304 -6.29 -0.05 5.86
C THR A 304 -6.09 -0.95 7.08
N GLU A 305 -5.90 -2.26 6.88
CA GLU A 305 -5.50 -3.18 7.95
C GLU A 305 -4.14 -2.78 8.54
N LYS A 306 -3.95 -2.96 9.85
CA LYS A 306 -2.68 -2.63 10.54
C LYS A 306 -2.21 -3.74 11.49
N ARG A 307 -2.95 -4.83 11.60
CA ARG A 307 -2.70 -5.92 12.56
C ARG A 307 -1.91 -7.06 11.89
N ASP A 308 -0.74 -7.40 12.43
CA ASP A 308 0.23 -8.36 11.87
C ASP A 308 -0.41 -9.68 11.39
N PHE A 309 -1.25 -10.31 12.23
CA PHE A 309 -1.92 -11.56 11.90
C PHE A 309 -2.73 -11.47 10.60
N PHE A 310 -3.38 -10.33 10.34
CA PHE A 310 -4.18 -10.14 9.12
C PHE A 310 -3.35 -9.66 7.93
N LEU A 311 -2.30 -8.87 8.17
CA LEU A 311 -1.42 -8.34 7.13
C LEU A 311 -0.59 -9.44 6.44
N GLN A 312 -0.10 -10.41 7.22
CA GLN A 312 0.69 -11.51 6.69
C GLN A 312 -0.10 -12.30 5.63
N ASP A 313 0.46 -12.36 4.42
CA ASP A 313 -0.11 -12.98 3.23
C ASP A 313 -1.52 -12.49 2.84
N SER A 314 -1.89 -11.28 3.26
CA SER A 314 -3.21 -10.67 2.99
C SER A 314 -3.54 -10.57 1.49
N GLN A 315 -2.52 -10.44 0.64
CA GLN A 315 -2.67 -10.34 -0.81
C GLN A 315 -3.33 -11.56 -1.43
N ILE A 316 -3.24 -12.74 -0.80
CA ILE A 316 -3.89 -13.96 -1.29
C ILE A 316 -5.41 -13.79 -1.31
N PHE A 317 -5.98 -13.09 -0.33
CA PHE A 317 -7.44 -12.91 -0.20
C PHE A 317 -8.02 -11.81 -1.13
N ARG A 318 -7.18 -11.14 -1.92
CA ARG A 318 -7.65 -10.13 -2.90
C ARG A 318 -8.51 -10.79 -3.99
N PHE A 319 -9.52 -10.07 -4.45
CA PHE A 319 -10.54 -10.64 -5.34
C PHE A 319 -10.98 -9.64 -6.42
N GLY A 320 -11.03 -10.11 -7.67
CA GLY A 320 -11.56 -9.36 -8.81
C GLY A 320 -10.75 -8.15 -9.27
N GLY A 321 -9.58 -7.90 -8.67
CA GLY A 321 -8.69 -6.79 -9.05
C GLY A 321 -9.30 -5.40 -8.80
N MET A 322 -10.26 -5.29 -7.88
CA MET A 322 -11.03 -4.06 -7.59
C MET A 322 -10.65 -3.39 -6.25
N ASP A 323 -9.65 -3.93 -5.57
CA ASP A 323 -9.18 -3.52 -4.24
C ASP A 323 -8.14 -2.37 -4.33
N ASP A 324 -8.59 -1.22 -4.82
CA ASP A 324 -7.82 0.05 -4.84
C ASP A 324 -8.41 1.10 -3.87
N ASN A 325 -7.91 2.33 -3.92
CA ASN A 325 -8.30 3.43 -3.01
C ASN A 325 -9.80 3.82 -3.07
N TYR A 326 -10.60 3.18 -3.94
CA TYR A 326 -12.05 3.34 -4.03
C TYR A 326 -12.78 2.02 -3.75
N ALA A 327 -12.23 1.20 -2.85
CA ALA A 327 -12.82 -0.05 -2.40
C ALA A 327 -14.33 0.09 -2.11
N ASN A 328 -15.14 -0.58 -2.91
CA ASN A 328 -16.57 -0.77 -2.71
C ASN A 328 -16.95 -2.09 -3.38
N GLY A 329 -17.77 -2.91 -2.74
CA GLY A 329 -18.08 -4.25 -3.26
C GLY A 329 -16.98 -5.28 -3.00
N MET A 330 -16.18 -5.12 -1.93
CA MET A 330 -15.13 -6.11 -1.60
C MET A 330 -15.77 -7.38 -1.03
N ALA A 331 -15.26 -8.55 -1.46
CA ALA A 331 -15.68 -9.85 -0.96
C ALA A 331 -15.25 -10.09 0.49
N PHE A 332 -14.03 -9.64 0.84
CA PHE A 332 -13.42 -9.82 2.15
C PHE A 332 -12.67 -8.55 2.58
N TYR A 333 -12.90 -8.12 3.81
CA TYR A 333 -12.30 -6.96 4.45
C TYR A 333 -11.98 -7.30 5.91
N SER A 334 -10.72 -7.61 6.21
CA SER A 334 -10.29 -8.16 7.50
C SER A 334 -10.61 -7.27 8.70
N ARG A 335 -10.70 -5.94 8.52
CA ARG A 335 -11.11 -4.99 9.57
C ARG A 335 -12.53 -5.25 10.09
N ARG A 336 -13.38 -5.99 9.36
CA ARG A 336 -14.68 -6.46 9.89
C ARG A 336 -14.53 -7.42 11.07
N ILE A 337 -13.39 -8.11 11.18
CA ILE A 337 -13.09 -9.04 12.25
C ILE A 337 -12.51 -8.25 13.43
N GLY A 338 -13.08 -8.43 14.62
CA GLY A 338 -12.74 -7.69 15.84
C GLY A 338 -13.42 -6.33 15.97
N GLN A 339 -14.45 -6.04 15.15
CA GLN A 339 -15.26 -4.81 15.23
C GLN A 339 -16.74 -5.13 15.51
N GLY A 340 -17.29 -4.55 16.58
CA GLY A 340 -18.71 -4.59 16.95
C GLY A 340 -19.58 -3.58 16.18
N LYS A 341 -20.88 -3.55 16.48
CA LYS A 341 -21.88 -2.68 15.83
C LYS A 341 -21.65 -1.19 16.11
N GLU A 342 -21.13 -0.86 17.28
CA GLU A 342 -20.87 0.52 17.74
C GLU A 342 -19.40 0.92 17.65
N SER A 343 -18.59 0.21 16.85
CA SER A 343 -17.12 0.39 16.78
C SER A 343 -16.37 -0.04 18.06
N ASN A 344 -17.03 -0.78 18.96
CA ASN A 344 -16.37 -1.46 20.06
C ASN A 344 -15.42 -2.52 19.51
N LEU A 345 -14.23 -2.63 20.13
CA LEU A 345 -13.28 -3.69 19.81
C LEU A 345 -13.80 -4.99 20.41
N LEU A 346 -13.86 -6.05 19.59
CA LEU A 346 -14.19 -7.40 20.02
C LEU A 346 -12.91 -8.22 20.11
N ASP A 347 -12.74 -8.93 21.22
CA ASP A 347 -11.57 -9.77 21.44
C ASP A 347 -11.59 -11.00 20.54
N ILE A 348 -10.40 -11.37 20.06
CA ILE A 348 -10.20 -12.57 19.26
C ILE A 348 -9.68 -13.68 20.16
N ASN A 349 -10.55 -14.63 20.45
CA ASN A 349 -10.21 -15.80 21.28
C ASN A 349 -9.16 -16.67 20.59
N TRP A 350 -9.37 -16.95 19.30
CA TRP A 350 -8.38 -17.63 18.46
C TRP A 350 -8.62 -17.38 16.98
N GLY A 351 -7.57 -17.49 16.19
CA GLY A 351 -7.64 -17.43 14.74
C GLY A 351 -6.66 -18.40 14.09
N THR A 352 -7.07 -19.05 13.01
CA THR A 352 -6.21 -19.91 12.20
C THR A 352 -6.14 -19.40 10.77
N LYS A 353 -4.96 -19.52 10.17
CA LYS A 353 -4.74 -19.19 8.77
C LYS A 353 -3.91 -20.29 8.10
N LEU A 354 -4.23 -20.63 6.86
CA LEU A 354 -3.41 -21.49 6.01
C LEU A 354 -3.25 -20.78 4.67
N THR A 355 -2.04 -20.35 4.34
CA THR A 355 -1.73 -19.57 3.15
C THR A 355 -0.53 -20.14 2.42
N GLY A 356 -0.58 -20.11 1.09
CA GLY A 356 0.57 -20.49 0.28
C GLY A 356 0.20 -21.01 -1.10
N GLN A 357 1.12 -21.79 -1.65
CA GLN A 357 1.06 -22.31 -3.00
C GLN A 357 1.42 -23.79 -3.05
N ILE A 358 0.67 -24.54 -3.85
CA ILE A 358 0.88 -25.95 -4.17
C ILE A 358 0.81 -26.09 -5.69
N GLY A 359 1.97 -26.29 -6.34
CA GLY A 359 2.09 -26.22 -7.80
C GLY A 359 1.56 -24.89 -8.33
N ASP A 360 0.69 -24.94 -9.33
CA ASP A 360 0.08 -23.75 -9.94
C ASP A 360 -1.12 -23.16 -9.16
N THR A 361 -1.38 -23.65 -7.95
CA THR A 361 -2.54 -23.26 -7.14
C THR A 361 -2.10 -22.51 -5.88
N ARG A 362 -2.55 -21.27 -5.73
CA ARG A 362 -2.47 -20.54 -4.44
C ARG A 362 -3.75 -20.70 -3.66
N LEU A 363 -3.64 -20.89 -2.36
CA LEU A 363 -4.77 -21.04 -1.45
C LEU A 363 -4.59 -20.17 -0.21
N GLY A 364 -5.70 -19.64 0.28
CA GLY A 364 -5.78 -18.90 1.54
C GLY A 364 -7.03 -19.31 2.27
N ILE A 365 -6.90 -19.85 3.47
CA ILE A 365 -8.01 -20.17 4.36
C ILE A 365 -7.77 -19.42 5.66
N LEU A 366 -8.77 -18.71 6.15
CA LEU A 366 -8.73 -18.01 7.43
C LEU A 366 -10.01 -18.31 8.18
N SER A 367 -9.89 -18.61 9.47
CA SER A 367 -11.03 -18.81 10.36
C SER A 367 -10.74 -18.16 11.69
N VAL A 368 -11.65 -17.33 12.19
CA VAL A 368 -11.48 -16.56 13.41
C VAL A 368 -12.70 -16.73 14.30
N ASN A 369 -12.44 -17.07 15.56
CA ASN A 369 -13.42 -16.99 16.62
C ASN A 369 -13.19 -15.71 17.42
N GLN A 370 -14.25 -14.92 17.58
CA GLN A 370 -14.22 -13.69 18.34
C GLN A 370 -15.45 -13.59 19.22
N ASP A 371 -15.40 -12.68 20.18
CA ASP A 371 -16.56 -12.32 20.99
C ASP A 371 -17.65 -11.65 20.15
N SER A 372 -18.86 -11.61 20.71
CA SER A 372 -20.05 -11.06 20.08
C SER A 372 -20.52 -9.80 20.83
N ASP A 373 -20.95 -8.80 20.07
CA ASP A 373 -21.50 -7.53 20.58
C ASP A 373 -23.00 -7.64 20.89
N THR A 374 -23.58 -8.85 20.97
CA THR A 374 -25.02 -9.02 21.20
C THR A 374 -25.35 -10.11 22.20
N SER A 375 -26.54 -10.02 22.80
CA SER A 375 -27.02 -11.00 23.79
C SER A 375 -27.46 -12.34 23.20
N ARG A 376 -27.38 -12.55 21.87
CA ARG A 376 -27.87 -13.76 21.19
C ARG A 376 -26.82 -14.86 21.14
N ALA A 377 -25.57 -14.54 20.81
CA ALA A 377 -24.45 -15.45 20.85
C ALA A 377 -23.35 -14.90 21.75
N GLN A 378 -22.61 -15.79 22.43
CA GLN A 378 -21.43 -15.37 23.20
C GLN A 378 -20.22 -15.14 22.29
N GLN A 379 -20.16 -15.82 21.14
CA GLN A 379 -19.05 -15.77 20.19
C GLN A 379 -19.55 -15.92 18.76
N THR A 380 -18.77 -15.46 17.78
CA THR A 380 -19.03 -15.64 16.35
C THR A 380 -17.84 -16.32 15.66
N GLN A 381 -18.13 -17.14 14.66
CA GLN A 381 -17.13 -17.78 13.80
C GLN A 381 -17.14 -17.13 12.42
N LEU A 382 -16.01 -16.59 12.01
CA LEU A 382 -15.85 -15.85 10.76
C LEU A 382 -14.81 -16.57 9.91
N SER A 383 -15.17 -16.92 8.67
CA SER A 383 -14.29 -17.71 7.80
C SER A 383 -14.22 -17.14 6.39
N VAL A 384 -13.04 -17.24 5.77
CA VAL A 384 -12.84 -16.98 4.34
C VAL A 384 -11.94 -18.05 3.75
N ALA A 385 -12.28 -18.52 2.56
CA ALA A 385 -11.45 -19.39 1.75
C ALA A 385 -11.30 -18.80 0.35
N ARG A 386 -10.08 -18.83 -0.17
CA ARG A 386 -9.70 -18.30 -1.48
C ARG A 386 -8.78 -19.28 -2.18
N LEU A 387 -9.05 -19.53 -3.45
CA LEU A 387 -8.22 -20.36 -4.31
C LEU A 387 -8.00 -19.66 -5.65
N THR A 388 -6.74 -19.51 -6.08
CA THR A 388 -6.39 -19.09 -7.44
C THR A 388 -5.55 -20.15 -8.11
N HIS A 389 -5.83 -20.44 -9.37
CA HIS A 389 -5.10 -21.43 -10.16
C HIS A 389 -4.64 -20.82 -11.48
N GLN A 390 -3.36 -20.98 -11.79
CA GLN A 390 -2.76 -20.55 -13.05
C GLN A 390 -3.04 -21.60 -14.13
N VAL A 391 -4.04 -21.36 -14.98
CA VAL A 391 -4.46 -22.33 -16.02
C VAL A 391 -3.60 -22.28 -17.29
N ALA A 392 -2.91 -21.15 -17.52
CA ALA A 392 -1.93 -20.95 -18.58
C ALA A 392 -1.05 -19.74 -18.23
N PRO A 393 0.12 -19.50 -18.85
CA PRO A 393 1.06 -18.45 -18.43
C PRO A 393 0.46 -17.04 -18.28
N ALA A 394 -0.52 -16.68 -19.10
CA ALA A 394 -1.20 -15.38 -19.06
C ALA A 394 -2.57 -15.39 -18.34
N HIS A 395 -3.04 -16.55 -17.87
CA HIS A 395 -4.43 -16.78 -17.48
C HIS A 395 -4.52 -17.38 -16.07
N GLN A 396 -5.28 -16.72 -15.20
CA GLN A 396 -5.53 -17.17 -13.83
C GLN A 396 -7.04 -17.15 -13.55
N LEU A 397 -7.54 -18.23 -12.96
CA LEU A 397 -8.90 -18.32 -12.44
C LEU A 397 -8.86 -18.32 -10.92
N GLY A 398 -9.92 -17.83 -10.30
CA GLY A 398 -10.05 -17.90 -8.86
C GLY A 398 -11.48 -18.03 -8.36
N ALA A 399 -11.60 -18.55 -7.15
CA ALA A 399 -12.84 -18.61 -6.38
C ALA A 399 -12.62 -18.08 -4.96
N ILE A 400 -13.65 -17.47 -4.38
CA ILE A 400 -13.70 -17.03 -2.98
C ILE A 400 -15.00 -17.46 -2.32
N LEU A 401 -14.91 -17.81 -1.04
CA LEU A 401 -16.02 -18.11 -0.15
C LEU A 401 -15.81 -17.30 1.15
N THR A 402 -16.82 -16.59 1.63
CA THR A 402 -16.83 -16.06 3.00
C THR A 402 -18.06 -16.58 3.74
N HIS A 403 -17.95 -16.77 5.05
CA HIS A 403 -19.03 -17.27 5.89
C HIS A 403 -18.97 -16.67 7.29
N GLY A 404 -20.13 -16.45 7.90
CA GLY A 404 -20.30 -15.86 9.23
C GLY A 404 -20.66 -14.37 9.20
N SER A 405 -21.06 -13.82 10.34
CA SER A 405 -21.39 -12.40 10.48
C SER A 405 -20.83 -11.80 11.77
N PRO A 406 -20.02 -10.72 11.70
CA PRO A 406 -19.39 -10.13 12.89
C PRO A 406 -20.39 -9.41 13.80
N ASP A 407 -21.58 -9.09 13.29
CA ASP A 407 -22.62 -8.28 13.95
C ASP A 407 -23.79 -9.14 14.49
N ASP A 408 -23.62 -10.47 14.51
CA ASP A 408 -24.61 -11.46 14.97
C ASP A 408 -26.01 -11.27 14.36
N SER A 409 -26.06 -10.79 13.11
CA SER A 409 -27.32 -10.53 12.37
C SER A 409 -27.81 -11.74 11.55
N GLY A 410 -27.28 -12.93 11.86
CA GLY A 410 -27.48 -14.19 11.14
C GLY A 410 -26.36 -14.46 10.12
N ASP A 411 -26.01 -15.74 9.95
CA ASP A 411 -24.89 -16.13 9.08
C ASP A 411 -25.14 -15.71 7.63
N ARG A 412 -24.10 -15.11 7.04
CA ARG A 412 -24.08 -14.74 5.63
C ARG A 412 -22.94 -15.46 4.95
N THR A 413 -23.24 -15.97 3.76
CA THR A 413 -22.26 -16.62 2.90
C THR A 413 -22.09 -15.80 1.64
N LEU A 414 -20.87 -15.50 1.23
CA LEU A 414 -20.61 -14.99 -0.11
C LEU A 414 -19.82 -16.02 -0.89
N VAL A 415 -20.21 -16.23 -2.15
CA VAL A 415 -19.45 -16.99 -3.13
C VAL A 415 -19.08 -16.09 -4.29
N GLY A 416 -17.89 -16.26 -4.84
CA GLY A 416 -17.47 -15.52 -6.02
C GLY A 416 -16.42 -16.25 -6.84
N ALA A 417 -16.35 -15.89 -8.11
CA ALA A 417 -15.33 -16.32 -9.06
C ALA A 417 -14.72 -15.12 -9.77
N ASP A 418 -13.41 -15.17 -10.04
CA ASP A 418 -12.70 -14.14 -10.77
C ASP A 418 -11.71 -14.72 -11.78
N TYR A 419 -11.31 -13.85 -12.69
CA TYR A 419 -10.38 -14.13 -13.76
C TYR A 419 -9.40 -12.97 -13.90
N ARG A 420 -8.12 -13.29 -14.05
CA ARG A 420 -7.04 -12.35 -14.34
C ARG A 420 -6.36 -12.78 -15.63
N TYR A 421 -6.18 -11.81 -16.53
CA TYR A 421 -5.34 -11.94 -17.71
C TYR A 421 -4.18 -10.96 -17.61
N GLN A 422 -2.95 -11.44 -17.84
CA GLN A 422 -1.77 -10.59 -17.87
C GLN A 422 -0.88 -10.96 -19.06
N SER A 423 -0.58 -9.99 -19.91
CA SER A 423 0.27 -10.17 -21.09
C SER A 423 0.94 -8.86 -21.48
N THR A 424 1.64 -8.84 -22.60
CA THR A 424 2.27 -7.65 -23.16
C THR A 424 1.74 -7.42 -24.57
N LEU A 425 1.10 -6.28 -24.81
CA LEU A 425 0.63 -5.86 -26.12
C LEU A 425 1.79 -5.21 -26.90
N PHE A 426 1.97 -5.60 -28.16
CA PHE A 426 3.03 -5.10 -29.04
C PHE A 426 4.46 -5.19 -28.44
N ASN A 427 4.71 -6.14 -27.54
CA ASN A 427 5.97 -6.33 -26.79
C ASN A 427 6.39 -5.18 -25.84
N ASP A 428 5.70 -4.04 -25.86
CA ASP A 428 6.10 -2.83 -25.12
C ASP A 428 5.06 -2.33 -24.10
N TYR A 429 3.84 -2.86 -24.12
CA TYR A 429 2.74 -2.39 -23.30
C TYR A 429 2.17 -3.50 -22.42
N PRO A 430 2.64 -3.62 -21.17
CA PRO A 430 2.04 -4.51 -20.19
C PRO A 430 0.53 -4.25 -20.08
N LEU A 431 -0.25 -5.31 -20.24
CA LEU A 431 -1.70 -5.31 -20.19
C LEU A 431 -2.16 -6.22 -19.05
N VAL A 432 -3.01 -5.69 -18.17
CA VAL A 432 -3.67 -6.48 -17.12
C VAL A 432 -5.17 -6.29 -17.22
N ALA A 433 -5.91 -7.39 -17.34
CA ALA A 433 -7.36 -7.39 -17.31
C ALA A 433 -7.88 -8.24 -16.14
N HIS A 434 -8.98 -7.81 -15.54
CA HIS A 434 -9.70 -8.58 -14.53
C HIS A 434 -11.18 -8.65 -14.86
N ALA A 435 -11.83 -9.75 -14.49
CA ALA A 435 -13.28 -9.87 -14.44
C ALA A 435 -13.67 -10.67 -13.19
N PHE A 436 -14.83 -10.38 -12.60
CA PHE A 436 -15.34 -11.15 -11.47
C PHE A 436 -16.86 -11.16 -11.42
N TYR A 437 -17.38 -12.14 -10.69
CA TYR A 437 -18.76 -12.24 -10.26
C TYR A 437 -18.81 -12.77 -8.83
N GLN A 438 -19.69 -12.22 -7.99
CA GLN A 438 -19.91 -12.67 -6.62
C GLN A 438 -21.36 -12.44 -6.20
N GLN A 439 -21.83 -13.22 -5.23
CA GLN A 439 -23.17 -13.13 -4.68
C GLN A 439 -23.14 -13.38 -3.17
N ALA A 440 -23.89 -12.56 -2.42
CA ALA A 440 -24.03 -12.69 -0.98
C ALA A 440 -25.42 -13.25 -0.61
N GLU A 441 -25.45 -14.33 0.16
CA GLU A 441 -26.66 -14.99 0.63
C GLU A 441 -26.79 -14.90 2.16
N LEU A 442 -28.03 -14.91 2.64
CA LEU A 442 -28.33 -15.07 4.07
C LEU A 442 -28.78 -16.52 4.28
N ALA A 443 -28.20 -17.22 5.25
CA ALA A 443 -28.48 -18.63 5.50
C ALA A 443 -29.94 -18.89 5.93
N ASP A 444 -30.55 -17.98 6.72
CA ASP A 444 -31.76 -18.31 7.50
C ASP A 444 -33.01 -17.48 7.17
N LYS A 445 -33.12 -16.84 5.99
CA LYS A 445 -34.34 -16.12 5.60
C LYS A 445 -34.82 -16.50 4.21
N VAL A 446 -36.13 -16.74 4.08
CA VAL A 446 -36.86 -16.72 2.80
C VAL A 446 -36.70 -15.31 2.24
N GLN A 447 -35.75 -15.15 1.34
CA GLN A 447 -35.52 -13.90 0.65
C GLN A 447 -36.42 -13.84 -0.59
N PRO A 448 -36.84 -12.64 -1.03
CA PRO A 448 -37.58 -12.49 -2.27
C PRO A 448 -36.81 -13.16 -3.42
N ASN A 449 -37.52 -13.89 -4.29
CA ASN A 449 -36.91 -14.54 -5.47
C ASN A 449 -36.20 -13.54 -6.41
N ASP A 450 -36.54 -12.25 -6.35
CA ASP A 450 -35.99 -11.18 -7.20
C ASP A 450 -34.99 -10.26 -6.46
N ALA A 451 -34.39 -10.72 -5.37
CA ALA A 451 -33.39 -9.94 -4.63
C ALA A 451 -32.08 -9.81 -5.43
N ASP A 452 -31.60 -8.58 -5.59
CA ASP A 452 -30.44 -8.26 -6.41
C ASP A 452 -29.17 -8.27 -5.54
N LYS A 453 -28.68 -9.49 -5.31
CA LYS A 453 -27.59 -9.81 -4.39
C LYS A 453 -26.25 -10.00 -5.07
N ALA A 454 -26.14 -9.64 -6.34
CA ALA A 454 -24.92 -9.87 -7.11
C ALA A 454 -24.04 -8.62 -7.13
N SER A 455 -22.73 -8.84 -7.26
CA SER A 455 -21.79 -7.84 -7.71
C SER A 455 -20.88 -8.46 -8.75
N TYR A 456 -20.59 -7.72 -9.81
CA TYR A 456 -19.70 -8.16 -10.88
C TYR A 456 -19.03 -6.97 -11.52
N GLY A 457 -17.93 -7.20 -12.21
CA GLY A 457 -17.21 -6.12 -12.85
C GLY A 457 -16.06 -6.61 -13.70
N ALA A 458 -15.51 -5.66 -14.44
CA ALA A 458 -14.32 -5.87 -15.26
C ALA A 458 -13.41 -4.65 -15.21
N SER A 459 -12.12 -4.87 -15.35
CA SER A 459 -11.14 -3.79 -15.49
C SER A 459 -10.08 -4.15 -16.52
N LEU A 460 -9.49 -3.11 -17.11
CA LEU A 460 -8.42 -3.19 -18.08
C LEU A 460 -7.39 -2.12 -17.72
N ARG A 461 -6.11 -2.48 -17.69
CA ARG A 461 -4.97 -1.59 -17.41
C ARG A 461 -3.89 -1.78 -18.46
N LEU A 462 -3.59 -0.73 -19.21
CA LEU A 462 -2.40 -0.60 -20.04
C LEU A 462 -1.37 0.21 -19.24
N LEU A 463 -0.28 -0.45 -18.86
CA LEU A 463 0.72 0.05 -17.92
C LEU A 463 2.00 0.43 -18.68
N ASN A 464 2.14 1.69 -19.07
CA ASN A 464 3.36 2.19 -19.71
C ASN A 464 3.69 3.61 -19.20
N ASP A 465 4.97 3.95 -19.11
CA ASP A 465 5.44 5.24 -18.59
C ASP A 465 4.95 6.43 -19.42
N ALA A 466 4.87 6.31 -20.75
CA ALA A 466 4.45 7.39 -21.65
C ALA A 466 2.93 7.47 -21.77
N PHE A 467 2.24 6.34 -21.91
CA PHE A 467 0.79 6.29 -22.00
C PHE A 467 0.21 5.25 -21.05
N TYR A 468 -0.67 5.71 -20.18
CA TYR A 468 -1.42 4.86 -19.26
C TYR A 468 -2.89 4.95 -19.57
N LEU A 469 -3.56 3.80 -19.55
CA LEU A 469 -5.02 3.73 -19.60
C LEU A 469 -5.52 2.71 -18.59
N ARG A 470 -6.50 3.12 -17.80
CA ARG A 470 -7.29 2.24 -16.95
C ARG A 470 -8.76 2.44 -17.26
N GLY A 471 -9.45 1.36 -17.60
CA GLY A 471 -10.91 1.30 -17.69
C GLY A 471 -11.46 0.35 -16.64
N ARG A 472 -12.56 0.70 -15.98
CA ARG A 472 -13.23 -0.15 -14.99
C ARG A 472 -14.74 0.00 -15.10
N PHE A 473 -15.45 -1.12 -15.02
CA PHE A 473 -16.89 -1.20 -14.86
C PHE A 473 -17.21 -2.09 -13.65
N GLN A 474 -18.14 -1.66 -12.81
CA GLN A 474 -18.59 -2.44 -11.66
C GLN A 474 -20.10 -2.28 -11.45
N TYR A 475 -20.77 -3.40 -11.20
CA TYR A 475 -22.16 -3.49 -10.77
C TYR A 475 -22.20 -3.94 -9.31
N ILE A 476 -23.01 -3.27 -8.49
CA ILE A 476 -23.32 -3.66 -7.11
C ILE A 476 -24.82 -3.61 -6.93
N GLY A 477 -25.42 -4.77 -6.69
CA GLY A 477 -26.86 -4.91 -6.53
C GLY A 477 -27.40 -4.15 -5.32
N LYS A 478 -28.69 -3.83 -5.34
CA LYS A 478 -29.37 -3.13 -4.23
C LYS A 478 -29.34 -3.93 -2.92
N ASP A 479 -29.33 -5.26 -3.00
CA ASP A 479 -29.38 -6.17 -1.86
C ASP A 479 -28.01 -6.84 -1.57
N PHE A 480 -26.95 -6.45 -2.29
CA PHE A 480 -25.61 -6.99 -2.08
C PHE A 480 -25.05 -6.57 -0.70
N ASN A 481 -24.96 -7.53 0.22
CA ASN A 481 -24.53 -7.29 1.60
C ASN A 481 -23.59 -8.40 2.12
N PRO A 482 -22.30 -8.41 1.73
CA PRO A 482 -21.32 -9.34 2.28
C PRO A 482 -20.97 -8.94 3.72
N ALA A 483 -21.24 -9.83 4.69
CA ALA A 483 -20.97 -9.55 6.11
C ALA A 483 -19.49 -9.31 6.41
N LEU A 484 -18.61 -10.13 5.82
CA LEU A 484 -17.17 -10.00 5.93
C LEU A 484 -16.55 -9.10 4.86
N GLY A 485 -17.36 -8.46 4.02
CA GLY A 485 -16.90 -7.57 2.96
C GLY A 485 -16.99 -6.09 3.31
N PHE A 486 -16.65 -5.25 2.33
CA PHE A 486 -16.80 -3.79 2.43
C PHE A 486 -17.69 -3.27 1.30
N VAL A 487 -18.85 -2.72 1.68
CA VAL A 487 -19.79 -2.07 0.76
C VAL A 487 -20.25 -0.77 1.40
N ASN A 488 -19.76 0.35 0.89
CA ASN A 488 -20.20 1.67 1.34
C ASN A 488 -21.35 2.24 0.50
N ARG A 489 -21.58 1.69 -0.70
CA ARG A 489 -22.70 2.07 -1.57
C ARG A 489 -23.21 0.88 -2.38
N ARG A 490 -24.49 0.56 -2.19
CA ARG A 490 -25.28 -0.40 -2.98
C ARG A 490 -26.03 0.29 -4.11
N ASN A 491 -26.72 -0.50 -4.93
CA ASN A 491 -27.53 -0.01 -6.04
C ASN A 491 -26.70 0.89 -6.99
N LEU A 492 -25.61 0.33 -7.54
CA LEU A 492 -24.59 1.09 -8.24
C LEU A 492 -24.11 0.40 -9.52
N ARG A 493 -24.11 1.13 -10.62
CA ARG A 493 -23.28 0.91 -11.80
C ARG A 493 -22.21 1.99 -11.84
N TYR A 494 -20.95 1.57 -11.75
CA TYR A 494 -19.79 2.44 -11.72
C TYR A 494 -18.97 2.25 -12.99
N TYR A 495 -18.67 3.35 -13.67
CA TYR A 495 -17.79 3.40 -14.82
C TYR A 495 -16.64 4.35 -14.55
N GLU A 496 -15.45 3.92 -14.92
CA GLU A 496 -14.24 4.69 -14.74
C GLU A 496 -13.35 4.60 -15.97
N SER A 497 -12.78 5.74 -16.33
CA SER A 497 -11.66 5.83 -17.27
C SER A 497 -10.63 6.81 -16.72
N VAL A 498 -9.39 6.35 -16.59
CA VAL A 498 -8.24 7.17 -16.22
C VAL A 498 -7.18 7.01 -17.28
N SER A 499 -6.69 8.12 -17.81
CA SER A 499 -5.59 8.12 -18.75
C SER A 499 -4.57 9.19 -18.43
N HIS A 500 -3.32 8.91 -18.75
CA HIS A 500 -2.31 9.95 -18.81
C HIS A 500 -1.42 9.83 -20.04
N TYR A 501 -0.90 10.97 -20.46
CA TYR A 501 0.21 11.06 -21.40
C TYR A 501 1.35 11.82 -20.75
N ARG A 502 2.52 11.18 -20.66
CA ARG A 502 3.71 11.71 -20.00
C ARG A 502 4.80 11.93 -21.02
N ILE A 503 5.43 13.10 -20.94
CA ILE A 503 6.57 13.47 -21.76
C ILE A 503 7.78 13.66 -20.86
N ARG A 504 8.87 12.98 -21.22
CA ARG A 504 10.20 13.17 -20.62
C ARG A 504 11.07 13.93 -21.62
N PRO A 505 11.41 15.20 -21.35
CA PRO A 505 12.25 15.97 -22.25
C PRO A 505 13.63 15.30 -22.42
N LYS A 506 14.11 15.18 -23.65
CA LYS A 506 15.38 14.50 -23.96
C LYS A 506 16.56 15.45 -24.22
N SER A 507 16.29 16.71 -24.55
CA SER A 507 17.33 17.72 -24.83
C SER A 507 16.90 19.13 -24.40
N GLY A 508 17.86 20.05 -24.32
CA GLY A 508 17.64 21.46 -24.00
C GLY A 508 17.34 21.72 -22.51
N TRP A 509 16.88 22.94 -22.22
CA TRP A 509 16.67 23.43 -20.85
C TRP A 509 15.66 22.58 -20.05
N LEU A 510 14.59 22.13 -20.70
CA LEU A 510 13.59 21.27 -20.04
C LEU A 510 14.18 19.93 -19.62
N ALA A 511 15.04 19.31 -20.43
CA ALA A 511 15.68 18.04 -20.07
C ALA A 511 16.70 18.18 -18.94
N GLN A 512 17.22 19.38 -18.71
CA GLN A 512 18.15 19.67 -17.61
C GLN A 512 17.42 19.82 -16.26
N HIS A 513 16.16 20.25 -16.25
CA HIS A 513 15.45 20.61 -15.01
C HIS A 513 14.20 19.78 -14.72
N ILE A 514 13.54 19.26 -15.75
CA ILE A 514 12.26 18.56 -15.66
C ILE A 514 12.48 17.05 -15.88
N ASN A 515 12.02 16.25 -14.92
CA ASN A 515 11.99 14.79 -15.05
C ASN A 515 10.89 14.37 -16.03
N TYR A 516 9.67 14.89 -15.83
CA TYR A 516 8.58 14.77 -16.78
C TYR A 516 7.55 15.89 -16.60
N TYR A 517 6.75 16.09 -17.66
CA TYR A 517 5.45 16.72 -17.54
C TYR A 517 4.37 15.79 -18.11
N GLN A 518 3.16 15.88 -17.56
CA GLN A 518 2.11 14.91 -17.77
C GLN A 518 0.74 15.60 -17.86
N PHE A 519 -0.11 15.07 -18.74
CA PHE A 519 -1.52 15.41 -18.88
C PHE A 519 -2.33 14.23 -18.38
N THR A 520 -3.32 14.47 -17.52
CA THR A 520 -4.13 13.38 -16.95
C THR A 520 -5.61 13.69 -17.07
N GLY A 521 -6.39 12.73 -17.52
CA GLY A 521 -7.85 12.78 -17.56
C GLY A 521 -8.44 11.71 -16.67
N PHE A 522 -9.46 12.08 -15.91
CA PHE A 522 -10.27 11.16 -15.12
C PHE A 522 -11.73 11.35 -15.47
N TYR A 523 -12.42 10.25 -15.72
CA TYR A 523 -13.86 10.22 -15.96
C TYR A 523 -14.49 9.16 -15.06
N TYR A 524 -15.50 9.57 -14.31
CA TYR A 524 -16.25 8.71 -13.41
C TYR A 524 -17.75 8.91 -13.64
N LEU A 525 -18.49 7.83 -13.83
CA LEU A 525 -19.95 7.83 -13.93
C LEU A 525 -20.53 6.86 -12.91
N ARG A 526 -21.54 7.32 -12.18
CA ARG A 526 -22.32 6.53 -11.23
C ARG A 526 -23.78 6.56 -11.65
N GLU A 527 -24.36 5.40 -11.87
CA GLU A 527 -25.77 5.19 -12.10
C GLU A 527 -26.31 4.22 -11.06
N ASN A 528 -27.62 4.21 -10.82
CA ASN A 528 -28.24 3.14 -10.07
C ASN A 528 -28.36 1.87 -10.96
N THR A 529 -28.85 0.75 -10.40
CA THR A 529 -28.98 -0.50 -11.17
C THR A 529 -30.08 -0.47 -12.23
N GLU A 530 -30.95 0.54 -12.21
CA GLU A 530 -31.97 0.83 -13.22
C GLU A 530 -31.45 1.71 -14.37
N GLY A 531 -30.22 2.25 -14.25
CA GLY A 531 -29.60 3.13 -15.24
C GLY A 531 -29.88 4.62 -15.05
N HIS A 532 -30.52 5.03 -13.95
CA HIS A 532 -30.67 6.43 -13.59
C HIS A 532 -29.34 6.99 -13.09
N ARG A 533 -28.92 8.12 -13.67
CA ARG A 533 -27.67 8.79 -13.28
C ARG A 533 -27.76 9.31 -11.85
N GLN A 534 -26.80 8.92 -11.03
CA GLN A 534 -26.65 9.42 -9.65
C GLN A 534 -25.46 10.39 -9.51
N GLY A 535 -24.54 10.39 -10.48
CA GLY A 535 -23.53 11.43 -10.58
C GLY A 535 -22.45 11.16 -11.62
N GLN A 536 -21.75 12.22 -11.99
CA GLN A 536 -20.64 12.19 -12.93
C GLN A 536 -19.50 13.06 -12.38
N SER A 537 -18.25 12.68 -12.62
CA SER A 537 -17.10 13.51 -12.29
C SER A 537 -16.09 13.48 -13.43
N VAL A 538 -15.61 14.65 -13.82
CA VAL A 538 -14.56 14.82 -14.83
C VAL A 538 -13.47 15.65 -14.20
N PHE A 539 -12.27 15.07 -14.09
CA PHE A 539 -11.09 15.78 -13.60
C PHE A 539 -10.08 15.86 -14.72
N ILE A 540 -9.55 17.05 -14.97
CA ILE A 540 -8.50 17.25 -15.95
C ILE A 540 -7.33 17.88 -15.23
N ARG A 541 -6.16 17.26 -15.34
CA ARG A 541 -4.87 17.85 -14.99
C ARG A 541 -4.20 18.30 -16.27
N PRO A 542 -4.40 19.56 -16.71
CA PRO A 542 -3.79 20.06 -17.93
C PRO A 542 -2.27 20.16 -17.79
N LEU A 543 -1.75 20.16 -16.57
CA LEU A 543 -0.32 20.14 -16.30
C LEU A 543 -0.03 19.49 -14.96
N GLN A 544 0.81 18.46 -14.99
CA GLN A 544 1.50 17.87 -13.84
C GLN A 544 2.98 17.83 -14.16
N VAL A 545 3.84 18.34 -13.29
CA VAL A 545 5.29 18.44 -13.53
C VAL A 545 6.02 17.83 -12.34
N GLU A 546 7.04 17.05 -12.64
CA GLU A 546 8.07 16.65 -11.68
C GLU A 546 9.42 17.16 -12.15
N THR A 547 10.15 17.86 -11.29
CA THR A 547 11.51 18.31 -11.57
C THR A 547 12.51 17.20 -11.28
N LYS A 548 13.73 17.28 -11.84
CA LYS A 548 14.82 16.33 -11.51
C LYS A 548 15.23 16.37 -10.03
N GLY A 549 14.88 17.44 -9.32
CA GLY A 549 15.06 17.57 -7.88
C GLY A 549 13.83 17.18 -7.06
N ASP A 550 12.91 16.37 -7.60
CA ASP A 550 11.71 15.85 -6.89
C ASP A 550 10.67 16.87 -6.43
N ASN A 551 10.73 18.11 -6.95
CA ASN A 551 9.61 19.04 -6.76
C ASN A 551 8.47 18.61 -7.67
N PHE A 552 7.25 18.62 -7.15
CA PHE A 552 6.09 18.13 -7.85
C PHE A 552 4.94 19.14 -7.78
N PHE A 553 4.27 19.32 -8.90
CA PHE A 553 3.20 20.30 -9.04
C PHE A 553 2.11 19.77 -9.96
N PHE A 554 0.85 20.05 -9.67
CA PHE A 554 -0.21 19.99 -10.67
C PHE A 554 -1.27 21.07 -10.48
N LEU A 555 -1.90 21.41 -11.60
CA LEU A 555 -3.18 22.10 -11.63
C LEU A 555 -4.26 21.10 -12.03
N SER A 556 -5.45 21.22 -11.46
CA SER A 556 -6.61 20.43 -11.87
C SER A 556 -7.88 21.27 -11.93
N HIS A 557 -8.71 20.98 -12.92
CA HIS A 557 -10.08 21.46 -13.00
C HIS A 557 -11.02 20.28 -12.77
N ASN A 558 -11.87 20.39 -11.75
CA ASN A 558 -12.72 19.30 -11.30
C ASN A 558 -14.19 19.66 -11.45
N ARG A 559 -14.89 18.95 -12.33
CA ARG A 559 -16.33 19.13 -12.55
C ARG A 559 -17.12 17.95 -12.00
N TYR A 560 -18.21 18.26 -11.32
CA TYR A 560 -19.10 17.30 -10.70
C TYR A 560 -20.54 17.53 -11.17
N GLN A 561 -21.23 16.42 -11.45
CA GLN A 561 -22.68 16.34 -11.43
C GLN A 561 -23.05 15.38 -10.30
N LYS A 562 -23.92 15.78 -9.38
CA LYS A 562 -24.37 14.95 -8.27
C LYS A 562 -25.90 14.97 -8.20
N VAL A 563 -26.49 13.81 -7.95
CA VAL A 563 -27.92 13.70 -7.66
C VAL A 563 -28.06 13.29 -6.19
N LEU A 564 -28.78 14.11 -5.44
CA LEU A 564 -29.20 13.83 -4.07
C LEU A 564 -30.66 13.37 -4.09
N GLU A 565 -30.89 12.11 -3.76
CA GLU A 565 -32.26 11.55 -3.64
C GLU A 565 -32.94 11.99 -2.34
N ARG A 566 -32.16 12.37 -1.34
CA ARG A 566 -32.60 12.84 -0.02
C ARG A 566 -31.71 14.00 0.43
N PRO A 567 -32.19 14.88 1.33
CA PRO A 567 -31.35 15.91 1.92
C PRO A 567 -30.08 15.31 2.53
N PHE A 568 -28.95 15.98 2.33
CA PHE A 568 -27.65 15.61 2.88
C PHE A 568 -27.28 16.58 3.99
N ASN A 569 -27.50 16.16 5.23
CA ASN A 569 -26.98 16.86 6.42
C ASN A 569 -25.47 16.65 6.45
N PHE A 570 -24.72 17.66 6.03
CA PHE A 570 -23.28 17.58 5.90
C PHE A 570 -22.58 17.95 7.21
N THR A 571 -23.08 18.99 7.88
CA THR A 571 -22.69 19.41 9.24
C THR A 571 -23.95 19.83 9.98
N ASP A 572 -23.83 20.15 11.27
CA ASP A 572 -24.95 20.68 12.06
C ASP A 572 -25.48 22.03 11.54
N LYS A 573 -24.71 22.72 10.69
CA LYS A 573 -25.07 24.00 10.08
C LYS A 573 -25.44 23.92 8.61
N LEU A 574 -24.96 22.89 7.89
CA LEU A 574 -25.09 22.79 6.44
C LEU A 574 -25.88 21.54 6.04
N THR A 575 -27.04 21.79 5.45
CA THR A 575 -27.88 20.76 4.83
C THR A 575 -28.12 21.08 3.36
N PHE A 576 -27.76 20.15 2.48
CA PHE A 576 -28.02 20.25 1.05
C PHE A 576 -29.33 19.57 0.71
N THR A 577 -30.22 20.25 -0.01
CA THR A 577 -31.54 19.70 -0.37
C THR A 577 -31.43 18.55 -1.38
N ALA A 578 -32.49 17.74 -1.49
CA ALA A 578 -32.58 16.75 -2.57
C ALA A 578 -32.66 17.47 -3.94
N GLY A 579 -31.91 17.00 -4.93
CA GLY A 579 -31.85 17.64 -6.24
C GLY A 579 -30.62 17.29 -7.07
N GLU A 580 -30.55 17.87 -8.27
CA GLU A 580 -29.38 17.78 -9.14
C GLU A 580 -28.47 18.99 -8.95
N TYR A 581 -27.19 18.73 -8.74
CA TYR A 581 -26.17 19.75 -8.53
C TYR A 581 -25.08 19.62 -9.59
N ASN A 582 -24.74 20.75 -10.20
CA ASN A 582 -23.65 20.85 -11.16
C ASN A 582 -22.69 21.91 -10.66
N TYR A 583 -21.48 21.51 -10.32
CA TYR A 583 -20.51 22.39 -9.69
C TYR A 583 -19.10 22.03 -10.11
N SER A 584 -18.17 22.95 -9.92
CA SER A 584 -16.77 22.73 -10.20
C SER A 584 -15.88 23.46 -9.21
N HIS A 585 -14.67 22.95 -9.06
CA HIS A 585 -13.60 23.65 -8.37
C HIS A 585 -12.28 23.42 -9.07
N ASN A 586 -11.37 24.36 -8.89
CA ASN A 586 -10.00 24.25 -9.35
C ASN A 586 -9.13 23.90 -8.14
N GLU A 587 -8.17 23.01 -8.34
CA GLU A 587 -7.21 22.63 -7.32
C GLU A 587 -5.79 22.85 -7.82
N LEU A 588 -4.99 23.50 -6.99
CA LEU A 588 -3.55 23.65 -7.11
C LEU A 588 -2.88 22.76 -6.07
N TYR A 589 -1.96 21.91 -6.51
CA TYR A 589 -1.15 21.10 -5.62
C TYR A 589 0.32 21.36 -5.88
N PHE A 590 1.08 21.50 -4.80
CA PHE A 590 2.52 21.64 -4.84
C PHE A 590 3.16 20.86 -3.70
N ARG A 591 4.29 20.22 -4.01
CA ARG A 591 5.17 19.57 -3.04
C ARG A 591 6.62 19.91 -3.37
N THR A 592 7.36 20.45 -2.40
CA THR A 592 8.81 20.60 -2.54
C THR A 592 9.52 19.26 -2.47
N ALA A 593 10.77 19.18 -2.95
CA ALA A 593 11.63 18.03 -2.82
C ALA A 593 11.59 17.41 -1.39
N ASN A 594 11.08 16.18 -1.29
CA ASN A 594 10.94 15.43 -0.03
C ASN A 594 12.25 14.77 0.44
N SER A 595 13.33 14.87 -0.35
CA SER A 595 14.70 14.53 0.03
C SER A 595 15.42 15.66 0.78
N LYS A 596 14.75 16.76 1.10
CA LYS A 596 15.31 17.89 1.88
C LYS A 596 14.92 17.78 3.36
N PRO A 597 15.74 18.34 4.29
CA PRO A 597 15.43 18.37 5.71
C PRO A 597 14.08 19.03 6.02
N PHE A 598 13.70 20.04 5.24
CA PHE A 598 12.40 20.69 5.33
C PHE A 598 11.70 20.57 3.98
N TYR A 599 10.46 20.08 4.00
CA TYR A 599 9.63 20.02 2.81
C TYR A 599 8.17 20.31 3.14
N VAL A 600 7.47 20.87 2.16
CA VAL A 600 6.09 21.33 2.28
C VAL A 600 5.25 20.65 1.23
N THR A 601 4.08 20.19 1.64
CA THR A 601 2.98 19.85 0.72
C THR A 601 1.85 20.85 0.95
N ALA A 602 1.35 21.45 -0.12
CA ALA A 602 0.22 22.36 -0.06
C ALA A 602 -0.81 21.99 -1.13
N ARG A 603 -2.08 22.00 -0.76
CA ARG A 603 -3.23 21.88 -1.65
C ARG A 603 -4.16 23.06 -1.42
N LEU A 604 -4.46 23.79 -2.48
CA LEU A 604 -5.43 24.87 -2.50
C LEU A 604 -6.55 24.44 -3.43
N ALA A 605 -7.80 24.50 -2.99
CA ALA A 605 -8.95 24.32 -3.87
C ALA A 605 -9.94 25.46 -3.69
N LYS A 606 -10.54 25.92 -4.80
CA LYS A 606 -11.57 26.96 -4.78
C LYS A 606 -12.60 26.74 -5.88
N GLY A 607 -13.86 26.94 -5.55
CA GLY A 607 -14.99 26.84 -6.46
C GLY A 607 -16.26 26.58 -5.67
N MET A 608 -17.01 25.57 -6.08
CA MET A 608 -18.30 25.23 -5.50
C MET A 608 -18.30 23.81 -4.92
N PHE A 609 -19.13 23.57 -3.91
CA PHE A 609 -19.47 22.26 -3.37
C PHE A 609 -20.99 22.18 -3.22
N TYR A 610 -21.66 21.42 -4.09
CA TYR A 610 -23.12 21.53 -4.30
C TYR A 610 -23.50 22.98 -4.66
N ASP A 611 -24.31 23.64 -3.83
CA ASP A 611 -24.71 25.05 -3.94
C ASP A 611 -23.95 25.97 -2.97
N ALA A 612 -22.92 25.47 -2.29
CA ALA A 612 -22.05 26.27 -1.42
C ALA A 612 -20.78 26.75 -2.15
N ASP A 613 -20.36 27.99 -1.88
CA ASP A 613 -19.00 28.44 -2.13
C ASP A 613 -18.03 27.59 -1.30
N PHE A 614 -16.95 27.14 -1.93
CA PHE A 614 -16.02 26.18 -1.36
C PHE A 614 -14.57 26.66 -1.48
N GLU A 615 -13.88 26.68 -0.35
CA GLU A 615 -12.44 26.85 -0.29
C GLU A 615 -11.78 25.77 0.57
N ARG A 616 -10.62 25.29 0.14
CA ARG A 616 -9.78 24.35 0.89
C ARG A 616 -8.34 24.82 0.90
N LEU A 617 -7.73 24.77 2.07
CA LEU A 617 -6.29 24.86 2.25
C LEU A 617 -5.83 23.67 3.09
N SER A 618 -5.09 22.76 2.47
CA SER A 618 -4.35 21.71 3.17
C SER A 618 -2.88 22.02 3.12
N THR A 619 -2.21 22.02 4.27
CA THR A 619 -0.76 22.21 4.36
C THR A 619 -0.16 21.17 5.28
N THR A 620 0.88 20.50 4.81
CA THR A 620 1.70 19.58 5.61
C THR A 620 3.13 20.06 5.58
N LEU A 621 3.63 20.48 6.74
CA LEU A 621 5.01 20.89 6.95
C LEU A 621 5.77 19.73 7.55
N ASN A 622 6.84 19.30 6.89
CA ASN A 622 7.70 18.23 7.37
C ASN A 622 9.09 18.77 7.66
N TYR A 623 9.64 18.39 8.81
CA TYR A 623 10.98 18.79 9.21
C TYR A 623 11.74 17.63 9.86
N ARG A 624 12.87 17.27 9.25
CA ARG A 624 13.86 16.28 9.68
C ARG A 624 15.24 16.95 9.68
N PRO A 625 15.62 17.71 10.72
CA PRO A 625 16.94 18.35 10.78
C PRO A 625 18.09 17.34 10.80
N ASN A 626 17.83 16.14 11.34
CA ASN A 626 18.73 15.01 11.41
C ASN A 626 17.91 13.71 11.52
N ARG A 627 18.57 12.56 11.62
CA ARG A 627 17.94 11.24 11.70
C ARG A 627 17.21 10.93 13.02
N HIS A 628 17.37 11.77 14.05
CA HIS A 628 16.82 11.54 15.40
C HIS A 628 15.50 12.25 15.65
N LEU A 629 15.13 13.23 14.82
CA LEU A 629 13.92 14.04 15.02
C LEU A 629 13.14 14.16 13.72
N TYR A 630 11.87 13.77 13.78
CA TYR A 630 10.88 14.04 12.73
C TYR A 630 9.70 14.79 13.31
N LEU A 631 9.41 15.94 12.71
CA LEU A 631 8.26 16.78 13.01
C LEU A 631 7.38 16.88 11.77
N GLU A 632 6.10 16.62 11.94
CA GLU A 632 5.09 16.86 10.92
C GLU A 632 3.95 17.69 11.51
N LEU A 633 3.63 18.82 10.88
CA LEU A 633 2.44 19.59 11.17
C LEU A 633 1.54 19.57 9.95
N SER A 634 0.39 18.90 10.06
CA SER A 634 -0.64 18.86 9.04
C SER A 634 -1.85 19.68 9.48
N ARG A 635 -2.38 20.50 8.57
CA ARG A 635 -3.59 21.28 8.77
C ARG A 635 -4.43 21.21 7.50
N ASP A 636 -5.59 20.58 7.60
CA ASP A 636 -6.64 20.65 6.59
C ASP A 636 -7.69 21.67 7.04
N MET A 637 -8.01 22.61 6.16
CA MET A 637 -9.01 23.66 6.40
C MET A 637 -10.00 23.69 5.26
N TYR A 638 -11.28 23.68 5.60
CA TYR A 638 -12.39 23.73 4.66
C TYR A 638 -13.32 24.87 5.06
N TYR A 639 -13.67 25.70 4.08
CA TYR A 639 -14.67 26.76 4.20
C TYR A 639 -15.81 26.45 3.25
N TYR A 640 -17.02 26.49 3.79
CA TYR A 640 -18.26 26.30 3.04
C TYR A 640 -19.18 27.48 3.36
N ASP A 641 -19.75 28.10 2.33
CA ASP A 641 -20.62 29.25 2.49
C ASP A 641 -21.83 29.14 1.56
N THR A 642 -23.02 29.32 2.10
CA THR A 642 -24.29 29.31 1.37
C THR A 642 -25.03 30.61 1.71
N ASP A 643 -26.09 30.94 0.97
CA ASP A 643 -26.90 32.13 1.25
C ASP A 643 -27.51 32.15 2.67
N THR A 644 -27.57 31.01 3.36
CA THR A 644 -28.24 30.87 4.66
C THR A 644 -27.31 30.51 5.82
N ALA A 645 -26.15 29.92 5.54
CA ALA A 645 -25.23 29.40 6.54
C ALA A 645 -23.82 29.25 5.99
N ALA A 646 -22.83 29.45 6.87
CA ALA A 646 -21.43 29.19 6.60
C ALA A 646 -20.85 28.26 7.68
N ASP A 647 -19.90 27.41 7.29
CA ASP A 647 -19.21 26.53 8.22
C ASP A 647 -17.73 26.39 7.93
N LYS A 648 -16.95 26.13 8.99
CA LYS A 648 -15.49 26.02 8.94
C LYS A 648 -15.07 24.73 9.60
N LEU A 649 -14.49 23.83 8.81
CA LEU A 649 -13.99 22.55 9.31
C LEU A 649 -12.47 22.53 9.24
N PHE A 650 -11.88 22.07 10.32
CA PHE A 650 -10.44 21.92 10.49
C PHE A 650 -10.09 20.57 11.07
N ASN A 651 -9.03 19.96 10.52
CA ASN A 651 -8.31 18.86 11.13
C ASN A 651 -6.84 19.25 11.24
N THR A 652 -6.29 19.15 12.45
CA THR A 652 -4.89 19.47 12.72
C THR A 652 -4.21 18.28 13.34
N GLN A 653 -3.07 17.91 12.79
CA GLN A 653 -2.26 16.81 13.30
C GLN A 653 -0.84 17.31 13.54
N LEU A 654 -0.30 16.98 14.70
CA LEU A 654 1.11 17.21 15.03
C LEU A 654 1.74 15.86 15.34
N ARG A 655 2.70 15.45 14.53
CA ARG A 655 3.53 14.27 14.76
C ARG A 655 4.90 14.69 15.26
N VAL A 656 5.36 14.07 16.33
CA VAL A 656 6.70 14.24 16.90
C VAL A 656 7.30 12.87 17.14
N ASN A 657 8.21 12.47 16.27
CA ASN A 657 8.93 11.21 16.38
C ASN A 657 10.39 11.50 16.74
N ILE A 658 10.85 10.89 17.82
CA ILE A 658 12.21 10.99 18.31
C ILE A 658 12.83 9.60 18.28
N ALA A 659 13.86 9.40 17.47
CA ALA A 659 14.65 8.17 17.46
C ALA A 659 15.91 8.41 18.29
N PHE A 660 16.06 7.74 19.43
CA PHE A 660 17.27 7.85 20.25
C PHE A 660 18.43 7.07 19.61
N ASN A 661 18.12 5.91 19.06
CA ASN A 661 18.99 5.07 18.25
C ASN A 661 18.11 4.14 17.38
N THR A 662 18.69 3.12 16.74
CA THR A 662 17.94 2.16 15.90
C THR A 662 16.98 1.27 16.70
N GLU A 663 17.14 1.18 18.03
CA GLU A 663 16.37 0.31 18.92
C GLU A 663 15.27 1.09 19.66
N TRP A 664 15.53 2.33 20.04
CA TRP A 664 14.64 3.17 20.85
C TRP A 664 14.03 4.30 20.04
N SER A 665 12.70 4.38 20.03
CA SER A 665 11.95 5.51 19.48
C SER A 665 10.80 5.94 20.37
N TRP A 666 10.45 7.23 20.31
CA TRP A 666 9.32 7.84 20.98
C TRP A 666 8.47 8.59 19.95
N ASN A 667 7.28 8.06 19.69
CA ASN A 667 6.37 8.52 18.64
C ASN A 667 5.15 9.17 19.27
N ASN A 668 4.84 10.38 18.85
CA ASN A 668 3.72 11.16 19.38
C ASN A 668 2.84 11.64 18.23
N LEU A 669 1.54 11.59 18.43
CA LEU A 669 0.54 12.10 17.51
C LEU A 669 -0.55 12.81 18.30
N LEU A 670 -0.69 14.11 18.06
CA LEU A 670 -1.79 14.92 18.58
C LEU A 670 -2.73 15.21 17.41
N GLN A 671 -4.03 15.03 17.61
CA GLN A 671 -5.03 15.30 16.58
C GLN A 671 -6.16 16.14 17.15
N HIS A 672 -6.61 17.14 16.39
CA HIS A 672 -7.76 17.98 16.70
C HIS A 672 -8.68 18.03 15.50
N ASN A 673 -9.90 17.53 15.64
CA ASN A 673 -10.91 17.45 14.60
C ASN A 673 -12.18 18.20 15.05
N THR A 674 -12.56 19.21 14.28
CA THR A 674 -13.72 20.08 14.58
C THR A 674 -15.03 19.61 13.96
N GLN A 675 -15.02 18.58 13.10
CA GLN A 675 -16.27 17.96 12.63
C GLN A 675 -16.79 16.93 13.64
N ALA A 676 -15.89 16.27 14.36
CA ALA A 676 -16.22 15.31 15.40
C ALA A 676 -16.03 15.89 16.82
N ASP A 677 -15.81 17.20 16.94
CA ASP A 677 -15.49 17.90 18.19
C ASP A 677 -14.55 17.13 19.11
N SER A 678 -13.42 16.65 18.59
CA SER A 678 -12.54 15.74 19.32
C SER A 678 -11.08 16.17 19.31
N PHE A 679 -10.41 15.90 20.43
CA PHE A 679 -8.97 15.99 20.55
C PHE A 679 -8.40 14.69 21.12
N SER A 680 -7.34 14.18 20.48
CA SER A 680 -6.70 12.95 20.92
C SER A 680 -5.19 13.10 20.97
N VAL A 681 -4.58 12.42 21.95
CA VAL A 681 -3.13 12.31 22.13
C VAL A 681 -2.76 10.84 22.13
N PHE A 682 -1.82 10.47 21.27
CA PHE A 682 -1.21 9.17 21.23
C PHE A 682 0.28 9.34 21.45
N SER A 683 0.86 8.63 22.42
CA SER A 683 2.27 8.68 22.72
C SER A 683 2.78 7.26 22.94
N ARG A 684 3.85 6.88 22.24
CA ARG A 684 4.38 5.52 22.27
C ARG A 684 5.90 5.51 22.35
N VAL A 685 6.44 4.85 23.37
CA VAL A 685 7.84 4.46 23.42
C VAL A 685 7.96 3.02 22.89
N ARG A 686 8.85 2.83 21.93
CA ARG A 686 9.14 1.54 21.30
C ARG A 686 10.61 1.21 21.53
N TYR A 687 10.86 0.00 22.04
CA TYR A 687 12.18 -0.59 22.17
C TYR A 687 12.23 -1.92 21.39
N GLU A 688 13.12 -1.99 20.40
CA GLU A 688 13.35 -3.16 19.55
C GLU A 688 14.87 -3.45 19.48
N PRO A 689 15.42 -4.23 20.43
CA PRO A 689 16.85 -4.55 20.45
C PRO A 689 17.28 -5.51 19.34
N SER A 690 16.34 -6.28 18.80
CA SER A 690 16.55 -7.19 17.69
C SER A 690 15.24 -7.37 16.91
N PRO A 691 15.30 -7.87 15.65
CA PRO A 691 14.08 -8.15 14.87
C PRO A 691 13.10 -9.11 15.56
N ASP A 692 13.58 -9.88 16.54
CA ASP A 692 12.78 -10.88 17.24
C ASP A 692 12.09 -10.32 18.50
N ALA A 693 12.45 -9.14 18.99
CA ALA A 693 11.99 -8.65 20.29
C ALA A 693 11.41 -7.24 20.19
N VAL A 694 10.16 -7.05 20.64
CA VAL A 694 9.49 -5.74 20.63
C VAL A 694 8.84 -5.47 21.98
N TYR A 695 9.17 -4.31 22.55
CA TYR A 695 8.60 -3.79 23.78
C TYR A 695 7.97 -2.41 23.52
N LEU A 696 6.71 -2.24 23.90
CA LEU A 696 5.93 -1.03 23.68
C LEU A 696 5.36 -0.52 25.00
N LEU A 697 5.44 0.78 25.20
CA LEU A 697 4.65 1.52 26.19
C LEU A 697 3.83 2.56 25.44
N SER A 698 2.51 2.50 25.55
CA SER A 698 1.59 3.42 24.87
C SER A 698 0.70 4.15 25.87
N LEU A 699 0.46 5.43 25.60
CA LEU A 699 -0.45 6.31 26.31
C LEU A 699 -1.39 6.93 25.28
N ASN A 700 -2.68 6.63 25.40
CA ASN A 700 -3.71 7.05 24.46
C ASN A 700 -4.79 7.81 25.25
N ARG A 701 -5.06 9.06 24.87
CA ARG A 701 -6.09 9.89 25.50
C ARG A 701 -6.97 10.53 24.46
N GLY A 702 -8.26 10.59 24.73
CA GLY A 702 -9.27 11.23 23.88
C GLY A 702 -10.18 12.12 24.70
N TYR A 703 -10.54 13.26 24.12
CA TYR A 703 -11.41 14.25 24.71
C TYR A 703 -12.47 14.69 23.70
N ASP A 704 -13.72 14.76 24.16
CA ASP A 704 -14.82 15.45 23.49
C ASP A 704 -14.76 16.94 23.84
N LEU A 705 -14.92 17.78 22.83
CA LEU A 705 -14.80 19.23 22.85
C LEU A 705 -16.11 19.94 22.46
N GLN A 706 -17.25 19.24 22.41
CA GLN A 706 -18.54 19.81 21.99
C GLN A 706 -18.92 21.05 22.84
N GLN A 707 -18.61 21.04 24.13
CA GLN A 707 -18.83 22.16 25.06
C GLN A 707 -17.63 23.13 25.15
N GLY A 708 -16.63 22.95 24.30
CA GLY A 708 -15.39 23.72 24.26
C GLY A 708 -14.30 23.19 25.19
N TRP A 709 -13.07 23.68 24.98
CA TRP A 709 -11.85 23.16 25.62
C TRP A 709 -11.85 23.17 27.16
N HIS A 710 -12.53 24.15 27.76
CA HIS A 710 -12.62 24.29 29.22
C HIS A 710 -13.58 23.29 29.86
N GLN A 711 -14.52 22.73 29.09
CA GLN A 711 -15.50 21.74 29.52
C GLN A 711 -15.28 20.40 28.80
N ARG A 712 -14.05 20.12 28.38
CA ARG A 712 -13.73 18.88 27.67
C ARG A 712 -14.05 17.66 28.52
N GLU A 713 -14.67 16.66 27.91
CA GLU A 713 -15.00 15.40 28.55
C GLU A 713 -14.04 14.32 28.08
N GLN A 714 -13.50 13.51 28.98
CA GLN A 714 -12.56 12.45 28.62
C GLN A 714 -13.33 11.25 28.08
N VAL A 715 -13.11 10.90 26.81
CA VAL A 715 -13.79 9.78 26.13
C VAL A 715 -13.03 8.48 26.34
N PHE A 716 -11.70 8.51 26.33
CA PHE A 716 -10.85 7.37 26.63
C PHE A 716 -9.51 7.78 27.26
N ASP A 717 -8.97 6.95 28.14
CA ASP A 717 -7.62 7.07 28.70
C ASP A 717 -7.07 5.65 28.93
N GLU A 718 -6.24 5.24 27.99
CA GLU A 718 -5.65 3.91 27.95
C GLU A 718 -4.13 4.03 28.12
N THR A 719 -3.61 3.27 29.09
CA THR A 719 -2.17 2.99 29.20
C THR A 719 -1.96 1.51 28.89
N ALA A 720 -1.07 1.21 27.94
CA ALA A 720 -0.77 -0.15 27.55
C ALA A 720 0.73 -0.42 27.57
N ILE A 721 1.12 -1.57 28.11
CA ILE A 721 2.47 -2.14 28.00
C ILE A 721 2.35 -3.43 27.23
N LYS A 722 3.18 -3.63 26.20
CA LYS A 722 3.22 -4.88 25.43
C LYS A 722 4.65 -5.35 25.27
N MET A 723 4.85 -6.65 25.44
CA MET A 723 6.14 -7.32 25.27
C MET A 723 5.95 -8.55 24.39
N ALA A 724 6.75 -8.70 23.35
CA ALA A 724 6.72 -9.85 22.45
C ALA A 724 8.13 -10.29 22.10
N TYR A 725 8.34 -11.62 22.00
CA TYR A 725 9.59 -12.21 21.55
C TYR A 725 9.31 -13.35 20.58
N THR A 726 10.01 -13.41 19.45
CA THR A 726 9.88 -14.44 18.41
C THR A 726 10.99 -15.47 18.55
N TYR A 727 10.61 -16.73 18.73
CA TYR A 727 11.50 -17.88 18.67
C TYR A 727 11.36 -18.56 17.31
N ARG A 728 12.48 -19.05 16.75
CA ARG A 728 12.50 -19.76 15.46
C ARG A 728 13.28 -21.05 15.57
N TRP A 729 12.84 -22.07 14.82
CA TRP A 729 13.51 -23.36 14.70
C TRP A 729 13.46 -23.90 13.28
#